data_AF-A0A7K4BJL2-F1
#
_entry.id   AF-A0A7K4BJL2-F1
#
_cell.length_a   1.000
_cell.length_b   1.000
_cell.length_c   1.000
_cell.angle_alpha   90.00
_cell.angle_beta   90.00
_cell.angle_gamma   90.00
#
_symmetry.space_group_name_H-M   'P 1'
#
loop_
_entity.id
_entity.type
_entity.pdbx_description
1 polymer ?
#
loop_
_entity_poly.entity_id
_entity_poly.type
_entity_poly.pdbx_seq_one_letter_code
_entity_poly.pdbx_strand_id
1 'polypeptide(L)'
;MKIYRGITEVLDLGFAPNGTERKELMVEHTISFRFELQTYIKLEKGDSITYNEKKFYLKDDCIPTVNKSTNGFVYDLRFYDIMERMKDIKLKYNGETDFKLTTTGSQFLDVVVSSFSGITKGSFPTGIKEIHFENVSVFDALNLIAETYDTEWWLNGSTLNLSKCEFGEPVLLRHDIELDEISVSPSSETLVTRLYAKGSTRNIPYGYSKDNRLKLSSGYIDLIPDLPESKIIEGVHIFEDIYPRQTTSIVEVIQGSGNTPIFIIRGNNTFEITQNDVIAGQPLKIAFNTGNLAGREFELIIRGDNRFEIKYIQDGELVIPNLTLKPEIGDEFFFFNFNVENVLPTLIAQAENELLVAAQDYLDNLGSHLVYSCNTRSIYCEENEIDLEVGSIVTIQSPNIGSVFTRIRAYEKQLLNKYECNYQAGDYSKYSRLKEIANRIKDSTPELQTLKSTLEYVFQDGIVTESELKSIEAILTNLSVERGQLNAQYLVVRGNVNLINKTPLETAWSNYQTAYVEVETAINNAIADKLVSDAEKANIENKISIYSTRTNEFATALENAREAIENYKNQGLLDVVEQNKQYLQQQIDGEVSNWFYPYTPTLANYPASDWTTNEIKDRHRGDTFTNTAQAPATDAGKSWRFVKNGTVYSWTQIADSDAVLALQKAAQAQATADGKSTTFLIQPTSYKLGDMWVLNADRTINGTAYKQGEILTATQDSTTFNEAHWLKRVRYTDDTAVNELEIGGRNYLLNSDFSQGQNGWRGFSSDGFKLIEDSEGNYVQVSKTGETSIGVKASLYNNGKMPCEKGDKIVISGLVKVTSWDELDSQYFFMYEEYNTSIRVSHQDVQFTSQNVELLGTREDNVWIPFIFTKTVQHSDTVEVGLRYSIFKNGEISYKKWKLEKGNKATDWSPAPEDTDAKIADTKLYVEYS
;
A
#
# COMPACT_ATOMS: atom_id res chain seq x y z
N MET A 1 22.90 -27.41 28.11
CA MET A 1 22.41 -26.04 28.39
C MET A 1 22.10 -25.95 29.86
N LYS A 2 22.50 -24.86 30.52
CA LYS A 2 22.43 -24.70 31.97
C LYS A 2 21.38 -23.68 32.37
N ILE A 3 20.58 -24.02 33.37
CA ILE A 3 19.56 -23.16 33.98
C ILE A 3 20.06 -22.73 35.36
N TYR A 4 19.96 -21.44 35.66
CA TYR A 4 20.46 -20.82 36.88
C TYR A 4 19.38 -20.05 37.65
N ARG A 5 19.43 -20.17 38.97
CA ARG A 5 18.72 -19.32 39.91
C ARG A 5 19.69 -18.34 40.55
N GLY A 6 19.66 -17.10 40.07
CA GLY A 6 20.69 -16.12 40.41
C GLY A 6 22.05 -16.57 39.89
N ILE A 7 22.93 -17.02 40.80
CA ILE A 7 24.25 -17.58 40.51
C ILE A 7 24.32 -19.10 40.67
N THR A 8 23.26 -19.73 41.17
CA THR A 8 23.25 -21.16 41.49
C THR A 8 22.75 -21.95 40.29
N GLU A 9 23.49 -22.97 39.85
CA GLU A 9 23.04 -23.89 38.81
C GLU A 9 21.91 -24.78 39.36
N VAL A 10 20.75 -24.78 38.68
CA VAL A 10 19.56 -25.56 39.05
C VAL A 10 19.47 -26.84 38.24
N LEU A 11 19.82 -26.77 36.96
CA LEU A 11 19.77 -27.89 36.02
C LEU A 11 20.83 -27.70 34.94
N ASP A 12 21.60 -28.76 34.67
CA ASP A 12 22.38 -28.88 33.45
C ASP A 12 21.80 -30.00 32.59
N LEU A 13 21.29 -29.65 31.42
CA LEU A 13 20.78 -30.63 30.46
C LEU A 13 21.91 -31.53 29.92
N GLY A 14 23.17 -31.07 29.94
CA GLY A 14 24.30 -31.81 29.37
C GLY A 14 24.32 -31.89 27.84
N PHE A 15 23.31 -31.34 27.16
CA PHE A 15 23.23 -31.21 25.69
C PHE A 15 22.64 -29.85 25.29
N ALA A 16 22.76 -29.49 24.00
CA ALA A 16 22.03 -28.37 23.41
C ALA A 16 20.62 -28.86 23.04
N PRO A 17 19.55 -28.34 23.65
CA PRO A 17 18.21 -28.81 23.36
C PRO A 17 17.76 -28.35 21.98
N ASN A 18 16.94 -29.17 21.32
CA ASN A 18 16.23 -28.73 20.13
C ASN A 18 15.18 -27.68 20.53
N GLY A 19 15.12 -26.57 19.82
CA GLY A 19 14.31 -25.42 20.18
C GLY A 19 14.60 -24.23 19.29
N THR A 20 13.97 -23.10 19.59
CA THR A 20 14.01 -21.89 18.75
C THR A 20 14.35 -20.64 19.55
N GLU A 21 15.02 -19.70 18.89
CA GLU A 21 15.07 -18.30 19.27
C GLU A 21 14.08 -17.52 18.40
N ARG A 22 13.06 -16.91 19.00
CA ARG A 22 12.12 -16.03 18.31
C ARG A 22 12.31 -14.60 18.77
N LYS A 23 12.49 -13.66 17.84
CA LYS A 23 12.60 -12.23 18.12
C LYS A 23 11.71 -11.46 17.17
N GLU A 24 10.95 -10.51 17.70
CA GLU A 24 10.04 -9.67 16.94
C GLU A 24 10.04 -8.25 17.53
N LEU A 25 10.23 -7.26 16.65
CA LEU A 25 10.37 -5.85 17.02
C LEU A 25 9.20 -5.36 17.86
N MET A 26 9.47 -4.79 19.05
CA MET A 26 8.47 -4.29 20.01
C MET A 26 7.46 -5.34 20.52
N VAL A 27 7.68 -6.63 20.26
CA VAL A 27 6.77 -7.70 20.68
C VAL A 27 7.46 -8.60 21.69
N GLU A 28 8.54 -9.27 21.27
CA GLU A 28 9.19 -10.28 22.10
C GLU A 28 10.63 -10.61 21.67
N HIS A 29 11.39 -11.20 22.59
CA HIS A 29 12.63 -11.92 22.30
C HIS A 29 12.72 -13.10 23.27
N THR A 30 12.62 -14.32 22.72
CA THR A 30 12.44 -15.54 23.50
C THR A 30 13.31 -16.69 23.02
N ILE A 31 13.66 -17.58 23.95
CA ILE A 31 14.30 -18.87 23.70
C ILE A 31 13.34 -19.96 24.20
N SER A 32 12.93 -20.85 23.32
CA SER A 32 11.97 -21.92 23.62
C SER A 32 12.57 -23.27 23.33
N PHE A 33 12.42 -24.23 24.23
CA PHE A 33 12.83 -25.61 23.99
C PHE A 33 12.10 -26.60 24.91
N ARG A 34 12.05 -27.85 24.46
CA ARG A 34 11.34 -28.92 25.16
C ARG A 34 12.26 -30.09 25.48
N PHE A 35 12.12 -30.65 26.68
CA PHE A 35 12.84 -31.86 27.10
C PHE A 35 12.04 -32.66 28.14
N GLU A 36 12.47 -33.91 28.40
CA GLU A 36 11.86 -34.79 29.39
C GLU A 36 12.91 -35.26 30.41
N LEU A 37 12.56 -35.25 31.70
CA LEU A 37 13.37 -35.80 32.77
C LEU A 37 12.63 -36.91 33.52
N GLN A 38 13.38 -37.90 34.01
CA GLN A 38 12.84 -38.97 34.87
C GLN A 38 12.61 -38.51 36.31
N THR A 39 13.15 -37.36 36.70
CA THR A 39 13.03 -36.80 38.04
C THR A 39 12.47 -35.38 37.94
N TYR A 40 11.54 -35.06 38.83
CA TYR A 40 10.98 -33.72 38.92
C TYR A 40 12.05 -32.73 39.39
N ILE A 41 12.17 -31.61 38.68
CA ILE A 41 13.05 -30.49 38.98
C ILE A 41 12.17 -29.25 39.03
N LYS A 42 12.23 -28.52 40.14
CA LYS A 42 11.47 -27.27 40.31
C LYS A 42 12.16 -26.13 39.56
N LEU A 43 11.53 -25.66 38.49
CA LEU A 43 11.92 -24.44 37.77
C LEU A 43 10.90 -23.34 38.07
N GLU A 44 11.37 -22.17 38.47
CA GLU A 44 10.52 -21.07 38.96
C GLU A 44 10.79 -19.74 38.25
N LYS A 45 9.88 -18.78 38.39
CA LYS A 45 10.00 -17.43 37.83
C LYS A 45 11.36 -16.81 38.15
N GLY A 46 12.04 -16.30 37.13
CA GLY A 46 13.36 -15.69 37.24
C GLY A 46 14.54 -16.67 37.11
N ASP A 47 14.30 -17.98 37.08
CA ASP A 47 15.32 -18.93 36.61
C ASP A 47 15.72 -18.57 35.18
N SER A 48 17.01 -18.72 34.87
CA SER A 48 17.61 -18.06 33.73
C SER A 48 18.57 -18.94 32.95
N ILE A 49 18.70 -18.64 31.67
CA ILE A 49 19.69 -19.23 30.78
C ILE A 49 20.54 -18.13 30.16
N THR A 50 21.70 -18.50 29.64
CA THR A 50 22.52 -17.63 28.79
C THR A 50 22.62 -18.26 27.41
N TYR A 51 22.29 -17.49 26.40
CA TYR A 51 22.37 -17.86 24.98
C TYR A 51 22.94 -16.68 24.20
N ASN A 52 23.98 -16.91 23.40
CA ASN A 52 24.74 -15.87 22.68
C ASN A 52 25.09 -14.66 23.56
N GLU A 53 25.67 -14.93 24.74
CA GLU A 53 26.08 -13.92 25.74
C GLU A 53 24.93 -13.10 26.36
N LYS A 54 23.69 -13.29 25.90
CA LYS A 54 22.49 -12.64 26.43
C LYS A 54 21.79 -13.54 27.43
N LYS A 55 21.24 -12.92 28.49
CA LYS A 55 20.53 -13.62 29.56
C LYS A 55 19.01 -13.57 29.33
N PHE A 56 18.36 -14.72 29.44
CA PHE A 56 16.91 -14.89 29.33
C PHE A 56 16.37 -15.53 30.60
N TYR A 57 15.09 -15.30 30.93
CA TYR A 57 14.48 -15.64 32.21
C TYR A 57 13.11 -16.28 32.03
N LEU A 58 12.75 -17.24 32.87
CA LEU A 58 11.37 -17.70 32.99
C LEU A 58 10.51 -16.56 33.54
N LYS A 59 9.40 -16.31 32.85
CA LYS A 59 8.41 -15.32 33.25
C LYS A 59 7.55 -15.80 34.42
N ASP A 60 7.28 -17.10 34.45
CA ASP A 60 6.36 -17.76 35.38
C ASP A 60 6.98 -19.06 35.89
N ASP A 61 6.39 -19.63 36.95
CA ASP A 61 6.78 -20.94 37.45
C ASP A 61 6.43 -22.03 36.43
N CYS A 62 7.34 -22.99 36.23
CA CYS A 62 7.10 -24.09 35.31
C CYS A 62 6.49 -25.29 36.03
N ILE A 63 5.34 -25.75 35.52
CA ILE A 63 4.71 -27.00 35.93
C ILE A 63 4.86 -27.99 34.78
N PRO A 64 5.75 -28.99 34.88
CA PRO A 64 5.95 -29.96 33.81
C PRO A 64 4.75 -30.90 33.68
N THR A 65 4.46 -31.33 32.46
CA THR A 65 3.42 -32.33 32.20
C THR A 65 3.97 -33.74 32.37
N VAL A 66 3.16 -34.68 32.85
CA VAL A 66 3.60 -36.09 32.98
C VAL A 66 3.35 -36.82 31.67
N ASN A 67 4.41 -37.40 31.09
CA ASN A 67 4.32 -38.30 29.95
C ASN A 67 3.80 -39.66 30.41
N LYS A 68 2.60 -40.04 29.98
CA LYS A 68 1.93 -41.29 30.39
C LYS A 68 2.65 -42.57 29.94
N SER A 69 3.48 -42.48 28.89
CA SER A 69 4.16 -43.65 28.31
C SER A 69 5.48 -43.95 29.00
N THR A 70 6.19 -42.92 29.45
CA THR A 70 7.52 -43.03 30.08
C THR A 70 7.49 -42.77 31.58
N ASN A 71 6.38 -42.23 32.09
CA ASN A 71 6.23 -41.70 33.45
C ASN A 71 7.23 -40.56 33.79
N GLY A 72 7.80 -39.91 32.75
CA GLY A 72 8.72 -38.78 32.88
C GLY A 72 7.99 -37.43 32.91
N PHE A 73 8.72 -36.40 33.32
CA PHE A 73 8.28 -35.01 33.40
C PHE A 73 8.74 -34.23 32.17
N VAL A 74 7.79 -33.77 31.37
CA VAL A 74 8.02 -33.01 30.15
C VAL A 74 7.96 -31.52 30.46
N TYR A 75 9.06 -30.83 30.19
CA TYR A 75 9.22 -29.39 30.31
C TYR A 75 9.13 -28.79 28.93
N ASP A 76 8.18 -27.88 28.76
CA ASP A 76 8.07 -27.00 27.59
C ASP A 76 8.36 -25.58 28.09
N LEU A 77 9.59 -25.11 27.86
CA LEU A 77 10.09 -23.90 28.49
C LEU A 77 10.21 -22.79 27.48
N ARG A 78 9.83 -21.59 27.92
CA ARG A 78 10.02 -20.34 27.20
C ARG A 78 10.68 -19.30 28.09
N PHE A 79 11.90 -18.92 27.75
CA PHE A 79 12.68 -17.90 28.43
C PHE A 79 12.59 -16.59 27.67
N TYR A 80 12.36 -15.50 28.38
CA TYR A 80 12.18 -14.16 27.83
C TYR A 80 13.37 -13.27 28.15
N ASP A 81 13.66 -12.32 27.27
CA ASP A 81 14.68 -11.32 27.54
C ASP A 81 14.20 -10.26 28.57
N ILE A 82 15.05 -9.25 28.81
CA ILE A 82 14.77 -8.19 29.78
C ILE A 82 13.57 -7.31 29.41
N MET A 83 13.14 -7.26 28.15
CA MET A 83 11.97 -6.46 27.71
C MET A 83 10.69 -6.98 28.36
N GLU A 84 10.55 -8.28 28.59
CA GLU A 84 9.36 -8.85 29.24
C GLU A 84 9.19 -8.31 30.67
N ARG A 85 10.30 -8.02 31.37
CA ARG A 85 10.25 -7.41 32.71
C ARG A 85 9.71 -5.98 32.71
N MET A 86 9.74 -5.28 31.58
CA MET A 86 9.15 -3.93 31.47
C MET A 86 7.62 -3.96 31.59
N LYS A 87 6.97 -5.12 31.35
CA LYS A 87 5.53 -5.31 31.54
C LYS A 87 5.14 -5.38 33.02
N ASP A 88 6.07 -5.80 33.87
CA ASP A 88 5.85 -5.92 35.33
C ASP A 88 6.05 -4.58 36.08
N ILE A 89 6.64 -3.57 35.44
CA ILE A 89 7.05 -2.31 36.08
C ILE A 89 6.18 -1.16 35.61
N LYS A 90 5.63 -0.36 36.53
CA LYS A 90 4.85 0.83 36.22
C LYS A 90 5.75 2.01 35.85
N LEU A 91 5.35 2.77 34.83
CA LEU A 91 5.97 4.06 34.52
C LEU A 91 5.66 5.06 35.66
N LYS A 92 6.66 5.79 36.11
CA LYS A 92 6.52 6.79 37.18
C LYS A 92 7.21 8.09 36.81
N TYR A 93 6.57 9.21 37.12
CA TYR A 93 7.17 10.53 37.02
C TYR A 93 6.89 11.30 38.30
N ASN A 94 7.95 11.76 38.98
CA ASN A 94 7.87 12.42 40.28
C ASN A 94 7.08 11.64 41.36
N GLY A 95 7.07 10.30 41.27
CA GLY A 95 6.38 9.42 42.20
C GLY A 95 4.95 9.04 41.79
N GLU A 96 4.37 9.70 40.79
CA GLU A 96 3.01 9.46 40.30
C GLU A 96 2.98 8.50 39.11
N THR A 97 1.90 7.72 38.98
CA THR A 97 1.66 6.78 37.86
C THR A 97 0.58 7.27 36.88
N ASP A 98 -0.09 8.38 37.20
CA ASP A 98 -1.04 9.06 36.34
C ASP A 98 -0.58 10.52 36.16
N PHE A 99 -0.16 10.89 34.95
CA PHE A 99 0.35 12.23 34.67
C PHE A 99 0.33 12.59 33.19
N LYS A 100 0.24 13.89 32.91
CA LYS A 100 0.44 14.48 31.58
C LYS A 100 1.83 15.09 31.49
N LEU A 101 2.48 14.92 30.35
CA LEU A 101 3.81 15.48 30.11
C LEU A 101 3.92 15.97 28.67
N THR A 102 4.35 17.23 28.49
CA THR A 102 4.54 17.89 27.20
C THR A 102 6.02 18.17 27.01
N THR A 103 6.70 17.31 26.25
CA THR A 103 8.17 17.35 26.16
C THR A 103 8.73 16.66 24.91
N THR A 104 10.04 16.64 24.75
CA THR A 104 10.78 15.97 23.67
C THR A 104 10.87 14.46 23.89
N GLY A 105 11.09 13.70 22.81
CA GLY A 105 11.32 12.24 22.88
C GLY A 105 12.45 11.86 23.84
N SER A 106 13.48 12.72 23.92
CA SER A 106 14.60 12.54 24.86
C SER A 106 14.16 12.50 26.31
N GLN A 107 13.28 13.43 26.72
CA GLN A 107 12.82 13.52 28.10
C GLN A 107 11.80 12.43 28.42
N PHE A 108 10.97 12.02 27.46
CA PHE A 108 10.14 10.82 27.64
C PHE A 108 10.99 9.57 27.92
N LEU A 109 12.10 9.38 27.20
CA LEU A 109 13.03 8.29 27.49
C LEU A 109 13.71 8.43 28.85
N ASP A 110 13.99 9.65 29.34
CA ASP A 110 14.51 9.85 30.69
C ASP A 110 13.52 9.36 31.76
N VAL A 111 12.22 9.60 31.58
CA VAL A 111 11.17 9.08 32.47
C VAL A 111 11.16 7.55 32.45
N VAL A 112 11.27 6.93 31.27
CA VAL A 112 11.34 5.47 31.12
C VAL A 112 12.56 4.88 31.82
N VAL A 113 13.76 5.41 31.56
CA VAL A 113 15.01 4.94 32.14
C VAL A 113 15.03 5.14 33.66
N SER A 114 14.40 6.20 34.17
CA SER A 114 14.25 6.40 35.62
C SER A 114 13.29 5.40 36.27
N SER A 115 12.29 4.91 35.53
CA SER A 115 11.31 3.94 36.01
C SER A 115 11.83 2.49 35.93
N PHE A 116 12.75 2.20 35.01
CA PHE A 116 13.31 0.87 34.78
C PHE A 116 14.84 0.90 34.79
N SER A 117 15.45 0.44 35.89
CA SER A 117 16.91 0.41 36.04
C SER A 117 17.57 -0.63 35.14
N GLY A 118 18.79 -0.35 34.68
CA GLY A 118 19.61 -1.31 33.90
C GLY A 118 19.57 -1.09 32.39
N ILE A 119 18.90 -0.02 31.94
CA ILE A 119 18.93 0.46 30.56
C ILE A 119 19.47 1.89 30.49
N THR A 120 19.94 2.29 29.32
CA THR A 120 20.42 3.65 29.02
C THR A 120 19.72 4.20 27.79
N LYS A 121 19.60 5.53 27.71
CA LYS A 121 18.97 6.21 26.57
C LYS A 121 19.86 6.14 25.32
N GLY A 122 19.26 5.79 24.19
CA GLY A 122 19.86 5.76 22.85
C GLY A 122 19.31 6.87 21.96
N SER A 123 18.98 6.53 20.70
CA SER A 123 18.36 7.47 19.75
C SER A 123 16.94 7.88 20.17
N PHE A 124 16.53 9.09 19.80
CA PHE A 124 15.18 9.63 20.07
C PHE A 124 14.80 10.72 19.05
N PRO A 125 13.49 10.94 18.82
CA PRO A 125 13.00 12.07 18.03
C PRO A 125 13.11 13.40 18.80
N THR A 126 13.27 14.51 18.07
CA THR A 126 13.48 15.85 18.64
C THR A 126 12.20 16.65 18.88
N GLY A 127 11.09 16.27 18.24
CA GLY A 127 9.80 16.98 18.36
C GLY A 127 9.24 16.98 19.78
N ILE A 128 8.52 18.04 20.14
CA ILE A 128 7.80 18.14 21.42
C ILE A 128 6.37 17.60 21.21
N LYS A 129 5.93 16.67 22.05
CA LYS A 129 4.56 16.11 22.05
C LYS A 129 4.01 16.07 23.48
N GLU A 130 2.68 16.13 23.62
CA GLU A 130 1.97 15.93 24.88
C GLU A 130 1.41 14.52 24.93
N ILE A 131 1.68 13.79 26.02
CA ILE A 131 1.14 12.44 26.25
C ILE A 131 0.58 12.36 27.67
N HIS A 132 -0.58 11.72 27.82
CA HIS A 132 -1.16 11.35 29.10
C HIS A 132 -0.91 9.87 29.36
N PHE A 133 -0.25 9.54 30.46
CA PHE A 133 -0.02 8.17 30.92
C PHE A 133 -0.95 7.88 32.10
N GLU A 134 -1.80 6.86 31.98
CA GLU A 134 -2.77 6.46 33.02
C GLU A 134 -2.44 5.06 33.57
N ASN A 135 -1.60 4.99 34.61
CA ASN A 135 -1.25 3.74 35.31
C ASN A 135 -0.67 2.62 34.41
N VAL A 136 0.03 2.99 33.35
CA VAL A 136 0.58 2.07 32.34
C VAL A 136 1.90 1.42 32.77
N SER A 137 2.22 0.26 32.21
CA SER A 137 3.55 -0.35 32.38
C SER A 137 4.61 0.44 31.59
N VAL A 138 5.89 0.21 31.87
CA VAL A 138 7.01 0.80 31.11
C VAL A 138 6.94 0.33 29.64
N PHE A 139 6.58 -0.94 29.42
CA PHE A 139 6.41 -1.49 28.07
C PHE A 139 5.30 -0.77 27.29
N ASP A 140 4.13 -0.60 27.92
CA ASP A 140 2.98 0.07 27.29
C ASP A 140 3.24 1.56 27.06
N ALA A 141 3.94 2.21 27.99
CA ALA A 141 4.39 3.58 27.83
C ALA A 141 5.31 3.74 26.62
N LEU A 142 6.26 2.82 26.42
CA LEU A 142 7.14 2.84 25.25
C LEU A 142 6.37 2.67 23.95
N ASN A 143 5.37 1.79 23.92
CA ASN A 143 4.49 1.63 22.77
C ASN A 143 3.70 2.92 22.48
N LEU A 144 3.15 3.57 23.51
CA LEU A 144 2.39 4.82 23.38
C LEU A 144 3.28 5.98 22.90
N ILE A 145 4.51 6.08 23.44
CA ILE A 145 5.49 7.08 23.01
C ILE A 145 5.86 6.83 21.55
N ALA A 146 6.22 5.59 21.20
CA ALA A 146 6.58 5.22 19.84
C ALA A 146 5.45 5.54 18.84
N GLU A 147 4.20 5.22 19.20
CA GLU A 147 3.02 5.55 18.40
C GLU A 147 2.81 7.07 18.23
N THR A 148 2.96 7.84 19.32
CA THR A 148 2.79 9.30 19.29
C THR A 148 3.82 9.98 18.38
N TYR A 149 5.03 9.43 18.32
CA TYR A 149 6.12 9.93 17.52
C TYR A 149 6.22 9.32 16.12
N ASP A 150 5.36 8.35 15.80
CA ASP A 150 5.46 7.55 14.58
C ASP A 150 6.84 6.89 14.41
N THR A 151 7.32 6.29 15.50
CA THR A 151 8.63 5.65 15.61
C THR A 151 8.48 4.22 16.12
N GLU A 152 9.60 3.53 16.25
CA GLU A 152 9.71 2.20 16.85
C GLU A 152 10.66 2.25 18.04
N TRP A 153 10.64 1.23 18.87
CA TRP A 153 11.60 1.11 19.96
C TRP A 153 12.23 -0.27 20.03
N TRP A 154 13.51 -0.31 20.39
CA TRP A 154 14.25 -1.56 20.56
C TRP A 154 15.43 -1.39 21.52
N LEU A 155 15.87 -2.52 22.08
CA LEU A 155 17.11 -2.59 22.84
C LEU A 155 18.26 -3.05 21.95
N ASN A 156 19.35 -2.29 21.95
CA ASN A 156 20.66 -2.75 21.50
C ASN A 156 21.54 -2.93 22.75
N GLY A 157 21.69 -4.18 23.21
CA GLY A 157 22.23 -4.46 24.54
C GLY A 157 21.36 -3.82 25.64
N SER A 158 21.93 -2.91 26.43
CA SER A 158 21.20 -2.12 27.43
C SER A 158 20.72 -0.76 26.92
N THR A 159 20.98 -0.42 25.65
CA THR A 159 20.64 0.91 25.10
C THR A 159 19.26 0.88 24.45
N LEU A 160 18.34 1.70 24.96
CA LEU A 160 16.98 1.87 24.46
C LEU A 160 16.92 2.95 23.39
N ASN A 161 16.58 2.56 22.18
CA ASN A 161 16.43 3.44 21.02
C ASN A 161 14.95 3.67 20.73
N LEU A 162 14.62 4.88 20.28
CA LEU A 162 13.30 5.33 19.87
C LEU A 162 13.42 6.06 18.53
N SER A 163 13.31 5.32 17.43
CA SER A 163 13.40 5.84 16.06
C SER A 163 12.93 4.75 15.09
N LYS A 164 13.15 4.91 13.78
CA LYS A 164 13.01 3.80 12.84
C LYS A 164 14.14 2.78 13.09
N CYS A 165 13.81 1.49 13.23
CA CYS A 165 14.78 0.43 13.49
C CYS A 165 15.35 -0.11 12.17
N GLU A 166 16.45 0.49 11.71
CA GLU A 166 17.14 0.14 10.46
C GLU A 166 18.65 0.27 10.65
N PHE A 167 19.41 -0.74 10.23
CA PHE A 167 20.87 -0.70 10.28
C PHE A 167 21.52 -1.73 9.34
N GLY A 168 22.82 -1.54 9.10
CA GLY A 168 23.63 -2.37 8.21
C GLY A 168 23.57 -1.93 6.75
N GLU A 169 24.32 -2.62 5.90
CA GLU A 169 24.22 -2.49 4.45
C GLU A 169 23.15 -3.47 3.93
N PRO A 170 22.48 -3.17 2.80
CA PRO A 170 21.44 -4.05 2.25
C PRO A 170 21.99 -5.45 1.93
N VAL A 171 21.49 -6.47 2.64
CA VAL A 171 21.82 -7.87 2.34
C VAL A 171 20.87 -8.41 1.28
N LEU A 172 21.43 -9.00 0.23
CA LEU A 172 20.64 -9.58 -0.86
C LEU A 172 20.14 -10.98 -0.48
N LEU A 173 18.82 -11.20 -0.60
CA LEU A 173 18.17 -12.47 -0.30
C LEU A 173 17.35 -12.93 -1.52
N ARG A 174 17.91 -13.84 -2.31
CA ARG A 174 17.27 -14.37 -3.52
C ARG A 174 16.62 -15.72 -3.25
N HIS A 175 15.44 -15.90 -3.83
CA HIS A 175 14.81 -17.21 -3.95
C HIS A 175 15.75 -18.18 -4.67
N ASP A 176 15.82 -19.41 -4.16
CA ASP A 176 16.69 -20.49 -4.63
C ASP A 176 18.20 -20.27 -4.47
N ILE A 177 18.64 -19.26 -3.73
CA ILE A 177 20.06 -19.07 -3.36
C ILE A 177 20.18 -18.93 -1.85
N GLU A 178 19.88 -17.75 -1.30
CA GLU A 178 19.88 -17.51 0.15
C GLU A 178 18.60 -18.05 0.81
N LEU A 179 17.50 -18.09 0.06
CA LEU A 179 16.18 -18.48 0.56
C LEU A 179 15.65 -19.71 -0.16
N ASP A 180 15.10 -20.67 0.59
CA ASP A 180 14.38 -21.83 0.03
C ASP A 180 12.94 -21.50 -0.33
N GLU A 181 12.30 -20.58 0.41
CA GLU A 181 10.92 -20.21 0.17
C GLU A 181 10.67 -18.75 0.56
N ILE A 182 9.81 -18.08 -0.21
CA ILE A 182 9.26 -16.77 0.12
C ILE A 182 7.74 -16.85 0.03
N SER A 183 7.06 -16.53 1.13
CA SER A 183 5.60 -16.35 1.16
C SER A 183 5.26 -14.90 1.46
N VAL A 184 4.18 -14.40 0.86
CA VAL A 184 3.73 -13.02 0.97
C VAL A 184 2.35 -13.00 1.64
N SER A 185 2.19 -12.15 2.65
CA SER A 185 0.89 -11.90 3.26
C SER A 185 0.66 -10.39 3.44
N PRO A 186 -0.59 -9.90 3.32
CA PRO A 186 -0.89 -8.51 3.63
C PRO A 186 -0.72 -8.26 5.13
N SER A 187 -0.08 -7.15 5.52
CA SER A 187 0.11 -6.72 6.90
C SER A 187 -1.15 -6.16 7.56
N SER A 188 -2.34 -6.62 7.15
CA SER A 188 -3.67 -6.34 7.71
C SER A 188 -4.48 -5.12 7.20
N GLU A 189 -3.98 -4.28 6.29
CA GLU A 189 -4.78 -3.21 5.66
C GLU A 189 -5.03 -3.45 4.17
N THR A 190 -6.13 -2.88 3.65
CA THR A 190 -6.39 -2.81 2.22
C THR A 190 -5.37 -1.85 1.58
N LEU A 191 -4.55 -2.34 0.65
CA LEU A 191 -3.54 -1.54 -0.05
C LEU A 191 -4.20 -0.32 -0.72
N VAL A 192 -3.82 0.89 -0.32
CA VAL A 192 -4.22 2.13 -1.01
C VAL A 192 -3.29 2.32 -2.21
N THR A 193 -3.87 2.37 -3.42
CA THR A 193 -3.12 2.56 -4.66
C THR A 193 -3.23 4.00 -5.19
N ARG A 194 -4.15 4.81 -4.65
CA ARG A 194 -4.34 6.24 -4.95
C ARG A 194 -4.53 7.03 -3.66
N LEU A 195 -3.70 8.03 -3.41
CA LEU A 195 -3.75 8.84 -2.21
C LEU A 195 -4.18 10.29 -2.48
N TYR A 196 -5.22 10.72 -1.76
CA TYR A 196 -5.57 12.12 -1.58
C TYR A 196 -4.93 12.64 -0.29
N ALA A 197 -3.81 13.34 -0.41
CA ALA A 197 -3.14 13.94 0.74
C ALA A 197 -3.69 15.34 1.06
N LYS A 198 -3.85 15.61 2.35
CA LYS A 198 -4.27 16.91 2.88
C LYS A 198 -3.29 17.36 3.97
N GLY A 199 -2.97 18.64 4.01
CA GLY A 199 -2.27 19.23 5.15
C GLY A 199 -3.24 19.79 6.19
N SER A 200 -2.71 20.62 7.09
CA SER A 200 -3.51 21.28 8.11
C SER A 200 -4.43 22.38 7.53
N THR A 201 -5.36 22.85 8.37
CA THR A 201 -6.12 24.10 8.14
C THR A 201 -5.33 25.35 8.53
N ARG A 202 -4.19 25.19 9.21
CA ARG A 202 -3.37 26.30 9.73
C ARG A 202 -2.81 27.12 8.56
N ASN A 203 -2.91 28.45 8.64
CA ASN A 203 -2.41 29.37 7.61
C ASN A 203 -2.98 29.17 6.20
N ILE A 204 -4.19 28.61 6.09
CA ILE A 204 -4.91 28.46 4.83
C ILE A 204 -5.95 29.59 4.66
N PRO A 205 -5.90 30.36 3.56
CA PRO A 205 -6.90 31.38 3.25
C PRO A 205 -8.31 30.80 3.17
N TYR A 206 -9.31 31.57 3.61
CA TYR A 206 -10.72 31.18 3.51
C TYR A 206 -11.12 30.96 2.05
N GLY A 207 -11.63 29.76 1.73
CA GLY A 207 -12.09 29.40 0.39
C GLY A 207 -11.05 28.74 -0.51
N TYR A 208 -9.82 28.52 -0.01
CA TYR A 208 -8.75 27.81 -0.73
C TYR A 208 -9.16 26.38 -1.16
N SER A 209 -9.92 25.68 -0.31
CA SER A 209 -10.54 24.39 -0.60
C SER A 209 -11.92 24.30 0.05
N LYS A 210 -12.74 23.30 -0.32
CA LYS A 210 -14.07 23.07 0.30
C LYS A 210 -14.00 22.87 1.82
N ASP A 211 -12.93 22.25 2.32
CA ASP A 211 -12.68 21.98 3.75
C ASP A 211 -11.63 22.92 4.37
N ASN A 212 -11.18 23.93 3.62
CA ASN A 212 -10.18 24.91 4.02
C ASN A 212 -8.86 24.32 4.54
N ARG A 213 -8.42 23.21 3.94
CA ARG A 213 -7.15 22.51 4.21
C ARG A 213 -6.20 22.62 3.02
N LEU A 214 -4.90 22.61 3.29
CA LEU A 214 -3.87 22.46 2.26
C LEU A 214 -4.11 21.18 1.45
N LYS A 215 -3.97 21.24 0.11
CA LYS A 215 -4.21 20.11 -0.79
C LYS A 215 -3.09 19.97 -1.80
N LEU A 216 -2.93 18.78 -2.38
CA LEU A 216 -2.04 18.59 -3.52
C LEU A 216 -2.55 19.38 -4.74
N SER A 217 -1.63 20.03 -5.44
CA SER A 217 -1.92 20.74 -6.70
C SER A 217 -2.34 19.77 -7.81
N SER A 218 -1.83 18.54 -7.81
CA SER A 218 -2.23 17.43 -8.69
C SER A 218 -3.58 16.80 -8.32
N GLY A 219 -4.11 17.10 -7.13
CA GLY A 219 -5.30 16.46 -6.56
C GLY A 219 -5.01 15.15 -5.82
N TYR A 220 -4.31 14.23 -6.47
CA TYR A 220 -3.90 12.93 -5.89
C TYR A 220 -2.51 12.52 -6.41
N ILE A 221 -1.98 11.45 -5.81
CA ILE A 221 -0.82 10.69 -6.30
C ILE A 221 -1.17 9.20 -6.34
N ASP A 222 -0.57 8.47 -7.27
CA ASP A 222 -0.78 7.03 -7.45
C ASP A 222 0.48 6.25 -7.05
N LEU A 223 0.30 5.11 -6.36
CA LEU A 223 1.38 4.22 -5.95
C LEU A 223 1.98 3.50 -7.17
N ILE A 224 1.12 3.13 -8.11
CA ILE A 224 1.51 2.54 -9.40
C ILE A 224 0.85 3.39 -10.49
N PRO A 225 1.64 4.06 -11.36
CA PRO A 225 1.11 4.81 -12.48
C PRO A 225 0.26 3.94 -13.40
N ASP A 226 -0.80 4.54 -13.97
CA ASP A 226 -1.64 3.94 -15.02
C ASP A 226 -2.33 2.62 -14.62
N LEU A 227 -2.63 2.44 -13.34
CA LEU A 227 -3.47 1.32 -12.88
C LEU A 227 -4.86 1.36 -13.54
N PRO A 228 -5.38 0.21 -14.03
CA PRO A 228 -6.76 0.11 -14.49
C PRO A 228 -7.72 0.51 -13.36
N GLU A 229 -8.80 1.22 -13.70
CA GLU A 229 -9.77 1.75 -12.72
C GLU A 229 -10.34 0.68 -11.79
N SER A 230 -10.48 -0.57 -12.28
CA SER A 230 -10.90 -1.73 -11.49
C SER A 230 -9.90 -2.22 -10.42
N LYS A 231 -8.67 -1.70 -10.44
CA LYS A 231 -7.60 -1.99 -9.47
C LYS A 231 -7.25 -0.78 -8.60
N ILE A 232 -7.94 0.35 -8.79
CA ILE A 232 -7.72 1.56 -7.99
C ILE A 232 -8.43 1.39 -6.65
N ILE A 233 -7.67 1.60 -5.57
CA ILE A 233 -8.16 1.66 -4.20
C ILE A 233 -7.75 3.02 -3.64
N GLU A 234 -8.74 3.87 -3.39
CA GLU A 234 -8.54 5.25 -2.97
C GLU A 234 -8.42 5.36 -1.44
N GLY A 235 -7.49 6.21 -0.99
CA GLY A 235 -7.31 6.54 0.42
C GLY A 235 -7.07 8.03 0.63
N VAL A 236 -7.36 8.51 1.82
CA VAL A 236 -7.11 9.90 2.25
C VAL A 236 -6.18 9.89 3.45
N HIS A 237 -5.14 10.72 3.44
CA HIS A 237 -4.27 10.93 4.60
C HIS A 237 -4.12 12.42 4.92
N ILE A 238 -4.08 12.75 6.22
CA ILE A 238 -4.00 14.12 6.71
C ILE A 238 -2.71 14.33 7.48
N PHE A 239 -1.84 15.20 6.96
CA PHE A 239 -0.58 15.64 7.56
C PHE A 239 -0.80 16.93 8.34
N GLU A 240 -1.22 16.82 9.61
CA GLU A 240 -1.52 18.00 10.44
C GLU A 240 -0.31 18.90 10.72
N ASP A 241 0.91 18.36 10.61
CA ASP A 241 2.15 19.12 10.82
C ASP A 241 2.62 19.87 9.54
N ILE A 242 1.96 19.68 8.40
CA ILE A 242 2.30 20.34 7.12
C ILE A 242 1.30 21.46 6.84
N TYR A 243 1.82 22.68 6.80
CA TYR A 243 1.05 23.90 6.55
C TYR A 243 1.95 25.06 6.09
N PRO A 244 1.39 26.09 5.43
CA PRO A 244 2.13 27.29 5.04
C PRO A 244 2.75 27.99 6.26
N ARG A 245 4.08 28.04 6.34
CA ARG A 245 4.80 28.63 7.49
C ARG A 245 6.16 29.20 7.11
N GLN A 246 6.54 30.25 7.83
CA GLN A 246 7.82 30.94 7.72
C GLN A 246 8.54 30.93 9.06
N THR A 247 9.85 30.74 9.07
CA THR A 247 10.65 30.87 10.30
C THR A 247 11.23 32.27 10.39
N THR A 248 11.03 32.94 11.52
CA THR A 248 11.56 34.27 11.84
C THR A 248 12.24 34.22 13.20
N SER A 249 13.36 34.94 13.36
CA SER A 249 14.08 35.04 14.65
C SER A 249 13.86 36.41 15.28
N ILE A 250 13.68 36.45 16.60
CA ILE A 250 13.57 37.70 17.35
C ILE A 250 14.91 38.46 17.32
N VAL A 251 14.85 39.73 16.94
CA VAL A 251 16.01 40.66 16.94
C VAL A 251 15.90 41.77 17.97
N GLU A 252 14.73 41.97 18.56
CA GLU A 252 14.46 43.00 19.57
C GLU A 252 13.39 42.52 20.54
N VAL A 253 13.61 42.73 21.84
CA VAL A 253 12.61 42.51 22.90
C VAL A 253 12.56 43.76 23.78
N ILE A 254 11.37 44.34 23.94
CA ILE A 254 11.08 45.46 24.83
C ILE A 254 10.15 44.97 25.92
N GLN A 255 10.58 45.11 27.18
CA GLN A 255 9.78 44.79 28.36
C GLN A 255 9.14 46.06 28.94
N GLY A 256 7.82 46.07 29.06
CA GLY A 256 7.07 47.16 29.69
C GLY A 256 7.20 47.17 31.22
N SER A 257 6.98 48.34 31.83
CA SER A 257 6.99 48.51 33.29
C SER A 257 5.58 48.35 33.87
N GLY A 258 5.34 47.28 34.65
CA GLY A 258 4.08 46.98 35.31
C GLY A 258 4.12 45.67 36.13
N ASN A 259 3.09 45.41 36.95
CA ASN A 259 3.00 44.18 37.77
C ASN A 259 2.82 42.90 36.93
N THR A 260 2.17 43.01 35.76
CA THR A 260 2.15 41.97 34.73
C THR A 260 3.10 42.40 33.61
N PRO A 261 4.21 41.68 33.37
CA PRO A 261 5.18 42.10 32.37
C PRO A 261 4.59 41.99 30.97
N ILE A 262 4.67 43.09 30.21
CA ILE A 262 4.28 43.16 28.79
C ILE A 262 5.54 43.01 27.95
N PHE A 263 5.49 42.18 26.91
CA PHE A 263 6.62 41.95 26.00
C PHE A 263 6.25 42.35 24.58
N ILE A 264 7.05 43.25 23.99
CA ILE A 264 6.97 43.65 22.59
C ILE A 264 8.20 43.11 21.87
N ILE A 265 8.00 42.42 20.75
CA ILE A 265 9.06 41.79 19.98
C ILE A 265 9.13 42.34 18.56
N ARG A 266 10.33 42.30 17.95
CA ARG A 266 10.54 42.51 16.50
C ARG A 266 11.32 41.34 15.93
N GLY A 267 10.87 40.80 14.81
CA GLY A 267 11.55 39.74 14.07
C GLY A 267 12.50 40.27 13.00
N ASN A 268 13.32 39.38 12.44
CA ASN A 268 14.15 39.64 11.26
C ASN A 268 13.40 39.48 9.91
N ASN A 269 12.07 39.38 9.94
CA ASN A 269 11.26 39.20 8.75
C ASN A 269 11.42 40.35 7.75
N THR A 270 11.51 40.01 6.46
CA THR A 270 11.65 40.97 5.35
C THR A 270 10.31 41.46 4.80
N PHE A 271 9.20 40.91 5.28
CA PHE A 271 7.83 41.29 4.97
C PHE A 271 7.20 42.08 6.12
N GLU A 272 6.11 42.80 5.86
CA GLU A 272 5.35 43.53 6.86
C GLU A 272 3.93 42.96 6.96
N ILE A 273 3.41 42.80 8.17
CA ILE A 273 2.01 42.43 8.42
C ILE A 273 1.31 43.67 9.01
N THR A 274 0.36 44.21 8.27
CA THR A 274 -0.49 45.32 8.72
C THR A 274 -1.83 44.82 9.23
N GLN A 275 -2.62 45.70 9.85
CA GLN A 275 -3.95 45.35 10.35
C GLN A 275 -4.91 44.91 9.23
N ASN A 276 -4.70 45.37 7.98
CA ASN A 276 -5.51 44.98 6.82
C ASN A 276 -5.20 43.56 6.34
N ASP A 277 -4.04 43.02 6.73
CA ASP A 277 -3.61 41.67 6.35
C ASP A 277 -4.13 40.61 7.32
N VAL A 278 -4.67 41.00 8.48
CA VAL A 278 -5.21 40.06 9.48
C VAL A 278 -6.56 39.51 9.00
N ILE A 279 -6.77 38.19 9.14
CA ILE A 279 -8.03 37.54 8.74
C ILE A 279 -9.18 38.11 9.58
N ALA A 280 -10.26 38.54 8.92
CA ALA A 280 -11.41 39.15 9.58
C ALA A 280 -12.01 38.22 10.65
N GLY A 281 -12.18 38.74 11.88
CA GLY A 281 -12.73 37.99 13.01
C GLY A 281 -11.73 37.08 13.75
N GLN A 282 -10.45 37.06 13.35
CA GLN A 282 -9.40 36.29 14.00
C GLN A 282 -8.27 37.23 14.47
N PRO A 283 -7.71 37.06 15.69
CA PRO A 283 -6.52 37.81 16.09
C PRO A 283 -5.29 37.26 15.37
N LEU A 284 -4.35 38.13 15.01
CA LEU A 284 -3.00 37.72 14.60
C LEU A 284 -2.37 36.92 15.75
N LYS A 285 -1.75 35.78 15.43
CA LYS A 285 -1.11 34.92 16.42
C LYS A 285 0.33 34.61 16.07
N ILE A 286 1.08 34.22 17.09
CA ILE A 286 2.46 33.74 17.02
C ILE A 286 2.54 32.36 17.64
N ALA A 287 3.38 31.49 17.07
CA ALA A 287 3.79 30.23 17.66
C ALA A 287 5.31 30.17 17.75
N PHE A 288 5.84 29.82 18.92
CA PHE A 288 7.27 29.72 19.16
C PHE A 288 7.79 28.32 18.85
N ASN A 289 8.82 28.24 18.02
CA ASN A 289 9.51 27.00 17.67
C ASN A 289 10.62 26.67 18.68
N THR A 290 11.26 27.71 19.24
CA THR A 290 12.40 27.57 20.16
C THR A 290 12.27 28.54 21.35
N GLY A 291 13.22 28.46 22.28
CA GLY A 291 13.26 29.31 23.47
C GLY A 291 12.34 28.86 24.60
N ASN A 292 12.21 29.71 25.64
CA ASN A 292 11.43 29.40 26.84
C ASN A 292 9.91 29.31 26.56
N LEU A 293 9.47 29.77 25.40
CA LEU A 293 8.08 29.73 24.96
C LEU A 293 7.81 28.66 23.90
N ALA A 294 8.80 27.82 23.55
CA ALA A 294 8.67 26.78 22.53
C ALA A 294 7.42 25.91 22.73
N GLY A 295 6.69 25.66 21.63
CA GLY A 295 5.44 24.88 21.64
C GLY A 295 4.21 25.64 22.15
N ARG A 296 4.33 26.94 22.47
CA ARG A 296 3.20 27.78 22.91
C ARG A 296 2.79 28.77 21.82
N GLU A 297 1.52 29.12 21.86
CA GLU A 297 0.90 30.09 20.95
C GLU A 297 0.39 31.31 21.71
N PHE A 298 0.44 32.49 21.11
CA PHE A 298 -0.06 33.73 21.73
C PHE A 298 -0.78 34.60 20.70
N GLU A 299 -1.76 35.38 21.17
CA GLU A 299 -2.31 36.49 20.39
C GLU A 299 -1.35 37.67 20.37
N LEU A 300 -1.34 38.40 19.25
CA LEU A 300 -0.50 39.56 19.05
C LEU A 300 -1.31 40.85 18.88
N ILE A 301 -0.72 41.97 19.32
CA ILE A 301 -1.17 43.32 19.00
C ILE A 301 -0.11 44.00 18.12
N ILE A 302 -0.49 44.48 16.94
CA ILE A 302 0.41 45.17 16.00
C ILE A 302 0.70 46.58 16.53
N ARG A 303 1.98 46.91 16.72
CA ARG A 303 2.45 48.23 17.20
C ARG A 303 3.08 49.10 16.11
N GLY A 304 3.20 48.58 14.88
CA GLY A 304 3.84 49.24 13.73
C GLY A 304 5.36 49.02 13.71
N ASP A 305 6.01 49.31 12.57
CA ASP A 305 7.47 49.10 12.39
C ASP A 305 7.90 47.64 12.70
N ASN A 306 7.07 46.67 12.28
CA ASN A 306 7.20 45.24 12.57
C ASN A 306 7.31 44.86 14.06
N ARG A 307 6.83 45.71 14.97
CA ARG A 307 6.74 45.39 16.40
C ARG A 307 5.39 44.78 16.76
N PHE A 308 5.43 43.70 17.53
CA PHE A 308 4.26 42.94 17.97
C PHE A 308 4.28 42.76 19.48
N GLU A 309 3.21 43.14 20.15
CA GLU A 309 3.04 42.87 21.59
C GLU A 309 2.39 41.52 21.80
N ILE A 310 2.98 40.70 22.67
CA ILE A 310 2.48 39.38 23.03
C ILE A 310 1.42 39.53 24.12
N LYS A 311 0.17 39.14 23.85
CA LYS A 311 -0.85 39.04 24.89
C LYS A 311 -0.56 37.84 25.79
N TYR A 312 -0.72 38.05 27.09
CA TYR A 312 -0.53 36.97 28.05
C TYR A 312 -1.70 35.98 28.03
N ILE A 313 -1.39 34.73 28.35
CA ILE A 313 -2.33 33.66 28.67
C ILE A 313 -2.29 33.45 30.18
N GLN A 314 -3.44 33.18 30.78
CA GLN A 314 -3.57 32.90 32.20
C GLN A 314 -4.15 31.48 32.40
N ASP A 315 -3.42 30.64 33.13
CA ASP A 315 -3.83 29.30 33.53
C ASP A 315 -3.74 29.18 35.06
N GLY A 316 -4.90 29.23 35.73
CA GLY A 316 -4.97 29.42 37.17
C GLY A 316 -4.33 30.75 37.62
N GLU A 317 -3.32 30.66 38.50
CA GLU A 317 -2.51 31.81 38.94
C GLU A 317 -1.31 32.09 38.03
N LEU A 318 -0.99 31.19 37.09
CA LEU A 318 0.18 31.31 36.22
C LEU A 318 -0.15 32.20 35.02
N VAL A 319 0.62 33.30 34.88
CA VAL A 319 0.56 34.18 33.70
C VAL A 319 1.80 33.94 32.84
N ILE A 320 1.61 33.79 31.53
CA ILE A 320 2.69 33.59 30.56
C ILE A 320 2.43 34.53 29.37
N PRO A 321 3.41 35.31 28.88
CA PRO A 321 4.80 35.33 29.33
C PRO A 321 5.00 35.96 30.72
N ASN A 322 6.05 35.56 31.44
CA ASN A 322 6.47 36.11 32.73
C ASN A 322 8.01 36.24 32.80
N LEU A 323 8.57 36.64 33.95
CA LEU A 323 10.02 36.87 34.07
C LEU A 323 10.89 35.62 33.84
N THR A 324 10.32 34.42 33.98
CA THR A 324 10.97 33.13 33.74
C THR A 324 10.65 32.60 32.34
N LEU A 325 9.36 32.51 31.98
CA LEU A 325 8.90 32.08 30.66
C LEU A 325 8.64 33.30 29.78
N LYS A 326 9.68 33.83 29.12
CA LYS A 326 9.64 35.04 28.28
C LYS A 326 10.30 34.81 26.92
N PRO A 327 9.97 35.63 25.90
CA PRO A 327 10.74 35.65 24.66
C PRO A 327 12.13 36.26 24.88
N GLU A 328 13.12 35.73 24.18
CA GLU A 328 14.50 36.23 24.15
C GLU A 328 14.97 36.50 22.72
N ILE A 329 16.02 37.32 22.58
CA ILE A 329 16.65 37.57 21.27
C ILE A 329 17.23 36.25 20.76
N GLY A 330 16.92 35.91 19.52
CA GLY A 330 17.31 34.64 18.88
C GLY A 330 16.22 33.58 18.87
N ASP A 331 15.16 33.70 19.69
CA ASP A 331 14.04 32.76 19.65
C ASP A 331 13.37 32.76 18.27
N GLU A 332 13.06 31.57 17.78
CA GLU A 332 12.44 31.36 16.47
C GLU A 332 10.94 31.16 16.61
N PHE A 333 10.19 31.73 15.67
CA PHE A 333 8.74 31.71 15.68
C PHE A 333 8.16 31.84 14.27
N PHE A 334 6.84 31.63 14.17
CA PHE A 334 6.06 31.92 12.97
C PHE A 334 4.73 32.60 13.31
N PHE A 335 4.19 33.35 12.34
CA PHE A 335 2.88 34.01 12.45
C PHE A 335 1.77 33.14 11.87
N PHE A 336 0.55 33.32 12.38
CA PHE A 336 -0.65 32.79 11.78
C PHE A 336 -1.88 33.69 11.97
N ASN A 337 -2.94 33.42 11.22
CA ASN A 337 -4.17 34.24 11.08
C ASN A 337 -4.00 35.55 10.28
N PHE A 338 -3.16 35.55 9.25
CA PHE A 338 -3.05 36.64 8.28
C PHE A 338 -3.28 36.12 6.84
N ASN A 339 -3.54 37.02 5.90
CA ASN A 339 -3.73 36.72 4.50
C ASN A 339 -2.37 36.38 3.85
N VAL A 340 -2.07 35.08 3.84
CA VAL A 340 -0.81 34.54 3.31
C VAL A 340 -0.66 34.83 1.81
N GLU A 341 -1.74 34.81 1.01
CA GLU A 341 -1.67 35.10 -0.43
C GLU A 341 -1.18 36.52 -0.71
N ASN A 342 -1.60 37.49 0.10
CA ASN A 342 -1.23 38.89 -0.09
C ASN A 342 0.19 39.19 0.40
N VAL A 343 0.60 38.60 1.53
CA VAL A 343 1.85 38.95 2.22
C VAL A 343 3.01 38.05 1.79
N LEU A 344 2.76 36.75 1.64
CA LEU A 344 3.76 35.71 1.35
C LEU A 344 3.18 34.61 0.43
N PRO A 345 2.84 34.94 -0.84
CA PRO A 345 2.15 34.02 -1.75
C PRO A 345 2.90 32.71 -1.99
N THR A 346 4.23 32.71 -1.88
CA THR A 346 5.07 31.53 -2.10
C THR A 346 4.93 30.46 -1.01
N LEU A 347 4.43 30.80 0.18
CA LEU A 347 4.32 29.84 1.30
C LEU A 347 3.30 28.73 1.03
N ILE A 348 2.22 29.04 0.30
CA ILE A 348 1.22 28.03 -0.06
C ILE A 348 1.86 27.01 -1.00
N ALA A 349 2.50 27.45 -2.08
CA ALA A 349 3.16 26.56 -3.03
C ALA A 349 4.32 25.76 -2.38
N GLN A 350 5.06 26.36 -1.44
CA GLN A 350 6.09 25.64 -0.68
C GLN A 350 5.50 24.53 0.20
N ALA A 351 4.40 24.82 0.90
CA ALA A 351 3.72 23.83 1.71
C ALA A 351 3.02 22.75 0.86
N GLU A 352 2.48 23.10 -0.31
CA GLU A 352 1.94 22.12 -1.27
C GLU A 352 3.02 21.15 -1.77
N ASN A 353 4.24 21.65 -2.02
CA ASN A 353 5.38 20.81 -2.38
C ASN A 353 5.85 19.95 -1.21
N GLU A 354 5.92 20.50 0.01
CA GLU A 354 6.22 19.72 1.22
C GLU A 354 5.19 18.61 1.43
N LEU A 355 3.90 18.92 1.22
CA LEU A 355 2.80 17.95 1.28
C LEU A 355 2.93 16.89 0.20
N LEU A 356 3.32 17.26 -1.03
CA LEU A 356 3.55 16.31 -2.12
C LEU A 356 4.67 15.31 -1.78
N VAL A 357 5.80 15.81 -1.26
CA VAL A 357 6.92 14.95 -0.85
C VAL A 357 6.48 14.01 0.28
N ALA A 358 5.87 14.53 1.34
CA ALA A 358 5.40 13.71 2.45
C ALA A 358 4.30 12.72 2.05
N ALA A 359 3.43 13.10 1.12
CA ALA A 359 2.40 12.24 0.56
C ALA A 359 3.02 11.08 -0.25
N GLN A 360 4.02 11.37 -1.08
CA GLN A 360 4.72 10.36 -1.85
C GLN A 360 5.44 9.40 -0.92
N ASP A 361 6.18 9.91 0.06
CA ASP A 361 6.84 9.08 1.07
C ASP A 361 5.83 8.20 1.81
N TYR A 362 4.69 8.74 2.24
CA TYR A 362 3.64 7.98 2.90
C TYR A 362 3.02 6.90 1.98
N LEU A 363 2.78 7.21 0.71
CA LEU A 363 2.21 6.27 -0.26
C LEU A 363 3.19 5.15 -0.61
N ASP A 364 4.47 5.47 -0.78
CA ASP A 364 5.53 4.49 -1.01
C ASP A 364 5.68 3.55 0.20
N ASN A 365 5.54 4.07 1.43
CA ASN A 365 5.49 3.28 2.66
C ASN A 365 4.17 2.49 2.83
N LEU A 366 3.06 2.86 2.18
CA LEU A 366 1.85 2.03 2.13
C LEU A 366 2.06 0.78 1.25
N GLY A 367 2.89 0.89 0.20
CA GLY A 367 3.29 -0.23 -0.64
C GLY A 367 4.15 -1.28 0.08
N SER A 368 4.80 -0.93 1.19
CA SER A 368 5.64 -1.84 2.00
C SER A 368 4.87 -2.61 3.09
N HIS A 369 3.53 -2.54 3.08
CA HIS A 369 2.62 -3.31 3.94
C HIS A 369 2.49 -4.79 3.58
N LEU A 370 3.38 -5.34 2.76
CA LEU A 370 3.49 -6.78 2.54
C LEU A 370 4.49 -7.36 3.54
N VAL A 371 4.10 -8.45 4.18
CA VAL A 371 4.97 -9.25 5.04
C VAL A 371 5.53 -10.39 4.21
N TYR A 372 6.84 -10.42 4.09
CA TYR A 372 7.59 -11.48 3.42
C TYR A 372 8.09 -12.44 4.49
N SER A 373 7.59 -13.66 4.49
CA SER A 373 8.13 -14.75 5.29
C SER A 373 9.13 -15.53 4.44
N CYS A 374 10.39 -15.52 4.86
CA CYS A 374 11.55 -15.98 4.11
C CYS A 374 12.23 -17.12 4.87
N ASN A 375 12.11 -18.34 4.35
CA ASN A 375 12.82 -19.50 4.87
C ASN A 375 14.22 -19.53 4.28
N THR A 376 15.25 -19.56 5.12
CA THR A 376 16.65 -19.60 4.70
C THR A 376 17.05 -20.96 4.14
N ARG A 377 17.90 -20.96 3.11
CA ARG A 377 18.67 -22.15 2.72
C ARG A 377 19.89 -22.28 3.65
N SER A 378 19.71 -23.02 4.74
CA SER A 378 20.62 -23.00 5.88
C SER A 378 22.09 -23.28 5.56
N ILE A 379 22.38 -24.23 4.67
CA ILE A 379 23.76 -24.55 4.24
C ILE A 379 24.41 -23.34 3.55
N TYR A 380 23.71 -22.69 2.62
CA TYR A 380 24.25 -21.54 1.90
C TYR A 380 24.46 -20.36 2.86
N CYS A 381 23.49 -20.10 3.74
CA CYS A 381 23.60 -19.06 4.75
C CYS A 381 24.76 -19.32 5.72
N GLU A 382 25.03 -20.58 6.07
CA GLU A 382 26.19 -20.95 6.91
C GLU A 382 27.52 -20.71 6.20
N GLU A 383 27.68 -21.16 4.94
CA GLU A 383 28.89 -20.98 4.14
C GLU A 383 29.24 -19.51 3.86
N ASN A 384 28.23 -18.63 3.87
CA ASN A 384 28.35 -17.21 3.55
C ASN A 384 28.11 -16.29 4.77
N GLU A 385 28.01 -16.86 5.98
CA GLU A 385 27.81 -16.14 7.24
C GLU A 385 26.60 -15.18 7.24
N ILE A 386 25.49 -15.58 6.61
CA ILE A 386 24.25 -14.79 6.53
C ILE A 386 23.41 -15.02 7.79
N ASP A 387 23.68 -14.22 8.82
CA ASP A 387 22.96 -14.21 10.11
C ASP A 387 22.40 -12.80 10.37
N LEU A 388 21.10 -12.61 10.14
CA LEU A 388 20.46 -11.30 10.18
C LEU A 388 19.76 -11.06 11.52
N GLU A 389 19.69 -9.79 11.91
CA GLU A 389 18.99 -9.34 13.11
C GLU A 389 17.78 -8.48 12.76
N VAL A 390 16.86 -8.33 13.72
CA VAL A 390 15.76 -7.36 13.58
C VAL A 390 16.33 -5.96 13.36
N GLY A 391 15.91 -5.30 12.28
CA GLY A 391 16.41 -4.01 11.80
C GLY A 391 17.45 -4.12 10.67
N SER A 392 17.98 -5.31 10.37
CA SER A 392 18.84 -5.51 9.20
C SER A 392 18.09 -5.19 7.91
N ILE A 393 18.64 -4.28 7.11
CA ILE A 393 18.09 -3.94 5.79
C ILE A 393 18.44 -5.03 4.76
N VAL A 394 17.46 -5.37 3.92
CA VAL A 394 17.55 -6.47 2.96
C VAL A 394 16.93 -6.10 1.63
N THR A 395 17.38 -6.76 0.56
CA THR A 395 16.70 -6.78 -0.73
C THR A 395 16.25 -8.20 -1.02
N ILE A 396 14.96 -8.45 -1.04
CA ILE A 396 14.37 -9.76 -1.32
C ILE A 396 14.09 -9.85 -2.81
N GLN A 397 14.55 -10.92 -3.45
CA GLN A 397 14.38 -11.12 -4.88
C GLN A 397 13.73 -12.47 -5.18
N SER A 398 12.62 -12.44 -5.93
CA SER A 398 12.03 -13.65 -6.49
C SER A 398 11.37 -13.37 -7.84
N PRO A 399 11.24 -14.38 -8.72
CA PRO A 399 10.52 -14.22 -9.98
C PRO A 399 9.07 -13.73 -9.80
N ASN A 400 8.43 -14.07 -8.68
CA ASN A 400 7.01 -13.80 -8.43
C ASN A 400 6.74 -12.43 -7.78
N ILE A 401 7.72 -11.87 -7.07
CA ILE A 401 7.57 -10.58 -6.35
C ILE A 401 8.50 -9.48 -6.88
N GLY A 402 9.39 -9.81 -7.83
CA GLY A 402 10.41 -8.89 -8.32
C GLY A 402 11.53 -8.68 -7.29
N SER A 403 11.99 -7.44 -7.18
CA SER A 403 13.01 -7.01 -6.20
C SER A 403 12.37 -6.06 -5.21
N VAL A 404 12.39 -6.43 -3.93
CA VAL A 404 11.77 -5.67 -2.84
C VAL A 404 12.85 -5.24 -1.86
N PHE A 405 13.01 -3.93 -1.68
CA PHE A 405 13.85 -3.38 -0.64
C PHE A 405 13.04 -3.25 0.67
N THR A 406 13.52 -3.85 1.75
CA THR A 406 12.81 -3.86 3.04
C THR A 406 13.79 -4.14 4.19
N ARG A 407 13.29 -4.55 5.36
CA ARG A 407 14.08 -4.89 6.55
C ARG A 407 13.51 -6.10 7.29
N ILE A 408 14.36 -6.80 8.03
CA ILE A 408 13.94 -7.86 8.95
C ILE A 408 13.24 -7.23 10.15
N ARG A 409 12.02 -7.69 10.45
CA ARG A 409 11.21 -7.26 11.61
C ARG A 409 11.05 -8.34 12.67
N ALA A 410 11.12 -9.60 12.24
CA ALA A 410 11.11 -10.75 13.12
C ALA A 410 11.98 -11.86 12.55
N TYR A 411 12.39 -12.77 13.42
CA TYR A 411 12.98 -14.04 13.03
C TYR A 411 12.61 -15.15 13.99
N GLU A 412 12.69 -16.38 13.49
CA GLU A 412 12.72 -17.60 14.27
C GLU A 412 13.92 -18.45 13.82
N LYS A 413 14.95 -18.57 14.66
CA LYS A 413 16.18 -19.33 14.41
C LYS A 413 16.15 -20.65 15.17
N GLN A 414 16.60 -21.76 14.59
CA GLN A 414 16.81 -22.99 15.36
C GLN A 414 18.03 -22.86 16.27
N LEU A 415 17.93 -23.33 17.52
CA LEU A 415 19.03 -23.25 18.50
C LEU A 415 20.23 -24.12 18.12
N LEU A 416 19.99 -25.22 17.41
CA LEU A 416 21.04 -26.14 16.95
C LEU A 416 21.74 -25.65 15.68
N ASN A 417 21.01 -24.93 14.82
CA ASN A 417 21.54 -24.30 13.62
C ASN A 417 20.86 -22.95 13.40
N LYS A 418 21.51 -21.86 13.81
CA LYS A 418 20.96 -20.51 13.68
C LYS A 418 20.71 -20.08 12.22
N TYR A 419 21.35 -20.75 11.25
CA TYR A 419 21.15 -20.51 9.82
C TYR A 419 19.93 -21.26 9.28
N GLU A 420 19.32 -22.16 10.05
CA GLU A 420 17.97 -22.64 9.80
C GLU A 420 17.00 -21.65 10.46
N CYS A 421 16.53 -20.70 9.67
CA CYS A 421 15.81 -19.53 10.13
C CYS A 421 14.61 -19.21 9.23
N ASN A 422 13.52 -18.75 9.86
CA ASN A 422 12.45 -18.03 9.18
C ASN A 422 12.59 -16.55 9.50
N TYR A 423 12.91 -15.73 8.50
CA TYR A 423 12.85 -14.28 8.64
C TYR A 423 11.47 -13.76 8.24
N GLN A 424 10.97 -12.78 8.97
CA GLN A 424 9.86 -11.95 8.51
C GLN A 424 10.38 -10.56 8.18
N ALA A 425 10.14 -10.12 6.96
CA ALA A 425 10.53 -8.80 6.47
C ALA A 425 9.32 -7.99 6.03
N GLY A 426 9.40 -6.67 6.11
CA GLY A 426 8.32 -5.75 5.78
C GLY A 426 8.24 -4.57 6.75
N ASP A 427 7.46 -3.55 6.40
CA ASP A 427 7.15 -2.43 7.27
C ASP A 427 5.76 -2.59 7.89
N TYR A 428 5.65 -2.37 9.20
CA TYR A 428 4.39 -2.57 9.93
C TYR A 428 3.42 -1.40 9.67
N SER A 429 2.14 -1.70 9.36
CA SER A 429 1.05 -0.74 9.57
C SER A 429 0.64 -0.73 11.05
N LYS A 430 0.20 0.43 11.54
CA LYS A 430 -0.28 0.63 12.92
C LYS A 430 -1.41 -0.34 13.36
N TYR A 431 -2.04 -1.10 12.45
CA TYR A 431 -3.22 -1.95 12.71
C TYR A 431 -3.00 -3.48 12.72
N SER A 432 -1.86 -4.03 12.26
CA SER A 432 -1.59 -5.49 12.34
C SER A 432 -1.61 -6.03 13.77
N ARG A 433 -1.28 -5.15 14.73
CA ARG A 433 -1.33 -5.45 16.16
C ARG A 433 -2.73 -5.88 16.60
N LEU A 434 -3.78 -5.19 16.16
CA LEU A 434 -5.17 -5.46 16.59
C LEU A 434 -5.71 -6.80 16.09
N LYS A 435 -5.32 -7.22 14.88
CA LYS A 435 -5.77 -8.48 14.26
C LYS A 435 -5.09 -9.71 14.87
N GLU A 436 -3.78 -9.66 15.15
CA GLU A 436 -3.10 -10.73 15.89
C GLU A 436 -3.61 -10.86 17.32
N ILE A 437 -4.00 -9.75 17.94
CA ILE A 437 -4.56 -9.70 19.28
C ILE A 437 -5.96 -10.35 19.35
N ALA A 438 -6.86 -10.07 18.40
CA ALA A 438 -8.17 -10.72 18.34
C ALA A 438 -8.06 -12.24 18.13
N ASN A 439 -7.04 -12.70 17.40
CA ASN A 439 -6.71 -14.12 17.26
C ASN A 439 -6.12 -14.69 18.57
N ARG A 440 -5.22 -13.97 19.26
CA ARG A 440 -4.71 -14.37 20.58
C ARG A 440 -5.81 -14.48 21.66
N ILE A 441 -6.88 -13.68 21.59
CA ILE A 441 -8.05 -13.83 22.49
C ILE A 441 -8.82 -15.11 22.18
N LYS A 442 -8.98 -15.48 20.90
CA LYS A 442 -9.57 -16.78 20.52
C LYS A 442 -8.67 -17.95 20.95
N ASP A 443 -7.36 -17.75 20.90
CA ASP A 443 -6.34 -18.73 21.29
C ASP A 443 -6.15 -18.85 22.81
N SER A 444 -6.78 -18.00 23.64
CA SER A 444 -6.81 -18.14 25.12
C SER A 444 -7.70 -19.31 25.62
N THR A 445 -8.34 -20.01 24.68
CA THR A 445 -9.20 -21.18 24.94
C THR A 445 -8.38 -22.37 25.49
N PRO A 446 -7.19 -22.71 24.93
CA PRO A 446 -6.21 -23.63 25.52
C PRO A 446 -5.82 -23.37 26.98
N GLU A 447 -5.51 -22.14 27.40
CA GLU A 447 -5.15 -21.82 28.80
C GLU A 447 -6.33 -22.01 29.74
N LEU A 448 -7.54 -21.68 29.30
CA LEU A 448 -8.80 -21.94 30.00
C LEU A 448 -9.08 -23.44 30.17
N GLN A 449 -8.75 -24.26 29.15
CA GLN A 449 -8.81 -25.72 29.25
C GLN A 449 -7.73 -26.29 30.18
N THR A 450 -6.55 -25.66 30.21
CA THR A 450 -5.45 -26.03 31.09
C THR A 450 -5.78 -25.71 32.55
N LEU A 451 -6.37 -24.54 32.82
CA LEU A 451 -6.93 -24.18 34.13
C LEU A 451 -7.96 -25.23 34.58
N LYS A 452 -8.92 -25.55 33.71
CA LYS A 452 -9.97 -26.53 34.01
C LYS A 452 -9.39 -27.91 34.35
N SER A 453 -8.47 -28.40 33.52
CA SER A 453 -7.82 -29.70 33.70
C SER A 453 -6.98 -29.75 35.00
N THR A 454 -6.32 -28.63 35.33
CA THR A 454 -5.52 -28.52 36.55
C THR A 454 -6.40 -28.52 37.80
N LEU A 455 -7.49 -27.75 37.80
CA LEU A 455 -8.43 -27.72 38.92
C LEU A 455 -9.15 -29.07 39.09
N GLU A 456 -9.48 -29.77 38.01
CA GLU A 456 -10.05 -31.12 38.07
C GLU A 456 -9.13 -32.13 38.73
N TYR A 457 -7.81 -32.03 38.48
CA TYR A 457 -6.78 -32.85 39.09
C TYR A 457 -6.54 -32.49 40.56
N VAL A 458 -6.33 -31.20 40.86
CA VAL A 458 -6.06 -30.71 42.22
C VAL A 458 -7.23 -30.97 43.17
N PHE A 459 -8.47 -30.86 42.67
CA PHE A 459 -9.66 -31.07 43.52
C PHE A 459 -10.11 -32.53 43.57
N GLN A 460 -9.30 -33.49 43.10
CA GLN A 460 -9.71 -34.88 42.99
C GLN A 460 -9.86 -35.59 44.34
N ASP A 461 -8.98 -35.30 45.30
CA ASP A 461 -9.00 -35.92 46.64
C ASP A 461 -9.62 -35.01 47.72
N GLY A 462 -10.06 -33.80 47.33
CA GLY A 462 -10.70 -32.82 48.20
C GLY A 462 -9.74 -32.09 49.15
N ILE A 463 -8.42 -32.27 49.01
CA ILE A 463 -7.39 -31.66 49.87
C ILE A 463 -6.41 -30.88 49.00
N VAL A 464 -6.23 -29.59 49.27
CA VAL A 464 -5.28 -28.75 48.53
C VAL A 464 -3.92 -28.78 49.23
N THR A 465 -2.94 -29.45 48.62
CA THR A 465 -1.56 -29.42 49.11
C THR A 465 -0.90 -28.07 48.86
N GLU A 466 0.18 -27.78 49.58
CA GLU A 466 0.91 -26.53 49.44
C GLU A 466 1.58 -26.36 48.05
N SER A 467 1.86 -27.46 47.36
CA SER A 467 2.31 -27.46 45.97
C SER A 467 1.19 -27.13 45.00
N GLU A 468 0.00 -27.67 45.21
CA GLU A 468 -1.16 -27.44 44.34
C GLU A 468 -1.74 -26.04 44.51
N LEU A 469 -1.70 -25.51 45.74
CA LEU A 469 -2.04 -24.11 46.02
C LEU A 469 -1.18 -23.16 45.19
N LYS A 470 0.14 -23.39 45.13
CA LYS A 470 1.06 -22.59 44.31
C LYS A 470 0.79 -22.72 42.81
N SER A 471 0.42 -23.92 42.36
CA SER A 471 0.02 -24.13 40.97
C SER A 471 -1.25 -23.35 40.61
N ILE A 472 -2.22 -23.29 41.53
CA ILE A 472 -3.44 -22.48 41.36
C ILE A 472 -3.12 -20.98 41.36
N GLU A 473 -2.29 -20.50 42.30
CA GLU A 473 -1.85 -19.10 42.38
C GLU A 473 -1.11 -18.63 41.12
N ALA A 474 -0.27 -19.49 40.54
CA ALA A 474 0.44 -19.22 39.29
C ALA A 474 -0.52 -19.05 38.10
N ILE A 475 -1.55 -19.90 38.01
CA ILE A 475 -2.55 -19.81 36.93
C ILE A 475 -3.42 -18.55 37.11
N LEU A 476 -3.82 -18.21 38.33
CA LEU A 476 -4.56 -16.97 38.61
C LEU A 476 -3.74 -15.72 38.25
N THR A 477 -2.43 -15.76 38.49
CA THR A 477 -1.50 -14.69 38.10
C THR A 477 -1.45 -14.52 36.59
N ASN A 478 -1.33 -15.61 35.83
CA ASN A 478 -1.34 -15.56 34.35
C ASN A 478 -2.64 -14.98 33.79
N LEU A 479 -3.78 -15.42 34.32
CA LEU A 479 -5.08 -14.87 33.95
C LEU A 479 -5.18 -13.36 34.26
N SER A 480 -4.57 -12.89 35.37
CA SER A 480 -4.51 -11.45 35.69
C SER A 480 -3.65 -10.67 34.69
N VAL A 481 -2.53 -11.25 34.25
CA VAL A 481 -1.62 -10.63 33.27
C VAL A 481 -2.31 -10.51 31.91
N GLU A 482 -2.96 -11.56 31.45
CA GLU A 482 -3.74 -11.53 30.19
C GLU A 482 -4.84 -10.48 30.24
N ARG A 483 -5.61 -10.42 31.35
CA ARG A 483 -6.61 -9.38 31.56
C ARG A 483 -6.01 -7.96 31.48
N GLY A 484 -4.82 -7.76 32.04
CA GLY A 484 -4.12 -6.48 31.98
C GLY A 484 -3.75 -6.06 30.55
N GLN A 485 -3.27 -7.00 29.74
CA GLN A 485 -2.97 -6.78 28.32
C GLN A 485 -4.23 -6.44 27.52
N LEU A 486 -5.33 -7.13 27.80
CA LEU A 486 -6.62 -6.89 27.18
C LEU A 486 -7.24 -5.54 27.57
N ASN A 487 -7.02 -5.07 28.80
CA ASN A 487 -7.45 -3.75 29.25
C ASN A 487 -6.75 -2.63 28.46
N ALA A 488 -5.44 -2.72 28.26
CA ALA A 488 -4.69 -1.72 27.50
C ALA A 488 -5.23 -1.59 26.07
N GLN A 489 -5.58 -2.71 25.45
CA GLN A 489 -6.11 -2.75 24.08
C GLN A 489 -7.56 -2.27 24.00
N TYR A 490 -8.39 -2.64 24.98
CA TYR A 490 -9.73 -2.07 25.14
C TYR A 490 -9.68 -0.55 25.23
N LEU A 491 -8.76 0.00 26.04
CA LEU A 491 -8.61 1.45 26.21
C LEU A 491 -8.17 2.13 24.91
N VAL A 492 -7.31 1.49 24.10
CA VAL A 492 -6.91 1.98 22.77
C VAL A 492 -8.11 2.02 21.81
N VAL A 493 -8.82 0.90 21.64
CA VAL A 493 -9.95 0.82 20.69
C VAL A 493 -11.11 1.71 21.15
N ARG A 494 -11.39 1.75 22.45
CA ARG A 494 -12.37 2.66 23.05
C ARG A 494 -11.96 4.12 22.92
N GLY A 495 -10.68 4.43 23.13
CA GLY A 495 -10.11 5.78 23.05
C GLY A 495 -10.13 6.35 21.64
N ASN A 496 -10.24 5.48 20.63
CA ASN A 496 -10.31 5.86 19.23
C ASN A 496 -11.52 6.79 18.97
N VAL A 497 -11.22 7.98 18.45
CA VAL A 497 -12.21 9.04 18.16
C VAL A 497 -13.21 8.64 17.07
N ASN A 498 -12.85 7.67 16.22
CA ASN A 498 -13.67 7.19 15.12
C ASN A 498 -14.62 6.05 15.54
N LEU A 499 -14.50 5.53 16.78
CA LEU A 499 -15.47 4.59 17.34
C LEU A 499 -16.64 5.37 17.95
N ILE A 500 -17.65 5.66 17.13
CA ILE A 500 -18.79 6.49 17.53
C ILE A 500 -19.64 5.83 18.62
N ASN A 501 -19.94 4.53 18.48
CA ASN A 501 -20.72 3.79 19.47
C ASN A 501 -19.82 2.87 20.30
N LYS A 502 -19.38 3.36 21.46
CA LYS A 502 -18.50 2.64 22.39
C LYS A 502 -19.24 1.65 23.28
N THR A 503 -20.56 1.80 23.43
CA THR A 503 -21.40 1.05 24.38
C THR A 503 -21.25 -0.47 24.29
N PRO A 504 -21.27 -1.10 23.09
CA PRO A 504 -21.17 -2.56 22.98
C PRO A 504 -19.81 -3.09 23.48
N LEU A 505 -18.73 -2.37 23.14
CA LEU A 505 -17.37 -2.69 23.58
C LEU A 505 -17.21 -2.49 25.08
N GLU A 506 -17.72 -1.38 25.63
CA GLU A 506 -17.70 -1.09 27.06
C GLU A 506 -18.51 -2.12 27.87
N THR A 507 -19.66 -2.54 27.36
CA THR A 507 -20.50 -3.56 28.00
C THR A 507 -19.81 -4.92 28.01
N ALA A 508 -19.25 -5.34 26.87
CA ALA A 508 -18.55 -6.61 26.77
C ALA A 508 -17.29 -6.64 27.67
N TRP A 509 -16.54 -5.54 27.72
CA TRP A 509 -15.41 -5.37 28.63
C TRP A 509 -15.82 -5.44 30.11
N SER A 510 -16.91 -4.78 30.50
CA SER A 510 -17.44 -4.82 31.87
C SER A 510 -17.86 -6.24 32.28
N ASN A 511 -18.53 -6.95 31.37
CA ASN A 511 -18.97 -8.33 31.61
C ASN A 511 -17.79 -9.29 31.74
N TYR A 512 -16.78 -9.14 30.88
CA TYR A 512 -15.53 -9.90 30.95
C TYR A 512 -14.80 -9.69 32.27
N GLN A 513 -14.60 -8.43 32.69
CA GLN A 513 -13.96 -8.12 33.97
C GLN A 513 -14.72 -8.69 35.17
N THR A 514 -16.05 -8.61 35.14
CA THR A 514 -16.90 -9.15 36.22
C THR A 514 -16.72 -10.66 36.31
N ALA A 515 -16.81 -11.36 35.18
CA ALA A 515 -16.66 -12.81 35.14
C ALA A 515 -15.26 -13.27 35.57
N TYR A 516 -14.21 -12.51 35.22
CA TYR A 516 -12.86 -12.76 35.71
C TYR A 516 -12.78 -12.73 37.25
N VAL A 517 -13.28 -11.64 37.85
CA VAL A 517 -13.24 -11.46 39.32
C VAL A 517 -14.06 -12.54 40.03
N GLU A 518 -15.18 -12.96 39.43
CA GLU A 518 -15.99 -14.05 39.98
C GLU A 518 -15.26 -15.40 39.96
N VAL A 519 -14.48 -15.71 38.91
CA VAL A 519 -13.63 -16.91 38.86
C VAL A 519 -12.53 -16.84 39.91
N GLU A 520 -11.80 -15.73 39.96
CA GLU A 520 -10.73 -15.51 40.93
C GLU A 520 -11.25 -15.65 42.38
N THR A 521 -12.40 -15.04 42.67
CA THR A 521 -13.03 -15.10 44.00
C THR A 521 -13.49 -16.52 44.34
N ALA A 522 -14.12 -17.22 43.39
CA ALA A 522 -14.59 -18.59 43.61
C ALA A 522 -13.43 -19.55 43.91
N ILE A 523 -12.31 -19.41 43.18
CA ILE A 523 -11.11 -20.21 43.38
C ILE A 523 -10.44 -19.86 44.72
N ASN A 524 -10.23 -18.56 45.00
CA ASN A 524 -9.58 -18.12 46.25
C ASN A 524 -10.37 -18.52 47.51
N ASN A 525 -11.70 -18.53 47.45
CA ASN A 525 -12.53 -18.99 48.57
C ASN A 525 -12.41 -20.50 48.79
N ALA A 526 -12.44 -21.30 47.73
CA ALA A 526 -12.38 -22.75 47.82
C ALA A 526 -11.03 -23.28 48.30
N ILE A 527 -9.94 -22.55 48.05
CA ILE A 527 -8.60 -22.96 48.48
C ILE A 527 -8.20 -22.42 49.86
N ALA A 528 -9.02 -21.55 50.47
CA ALA A 528 -8.67 -20.80 51.68
C ALA A 528 -8.48 -21.68 52.92
N ASP A 529 -9.30 -22.71 53.10
CA ASP A 529 -9.21 -23.68 54.19
C ASP A 529 -8.45 -24.96 53.79
N LYS A 530 -7.94 -25.01 52.56
CA LYS A 530 -7.25 -26.14 51.91
C LYS A 530 -8.13 -27.40 51.79
N LEU A 531 -9.45 -27.27 51.87
CA LEU A 531 -10.42 -28.34 51.69
C LEU A 531 -11.41 -27.92 50.60
N VAL A 532 -11.65 -28.77 49.61
CA VAL A 532 -12.55 -28.42 48.49
C VAL A 532 -13.73 -29.38 48.47
N SER A 533 -14.93 -28.82 48.61
CA SER A 533 -16.18 -29.57 48.53
C SER A 533 -16.70 -29.69 47.09
N ASP A 534 -17.55 -30.68 46.84
CA ASP A 534 -18.24 -30.85 45.54
C ASP A 534 -19.06 -29.59 45.16
N ALA A 535 -19.57 -28.86 46.15
CA ALA A 535 -20.32 -27.62 45.93
C ALA A 535 -19.42 -26.47 45.45
N GLU A 536 -18.20 -26.38 45.98
CA GLU A 536 -17.21 -25.38 45.55
C GLU A 536 -16.68 -25.70 44.16
N LYS A 537 -16.42 -26.98 43.87
CA LYS A 537 -16.04 -27.45 42.53
C LYS A 537 -17.11 -27.09 41.49
N ALA A 538 -18.38 -27.39 41.77
CA ALA A 538 -19.48 -27.05 40.87
C ALA A 538 -19.65 -25.53 40.68
N ASN A 539 -19.40 -24.73 41.73
CA ASN A 539 -19.43 -23.27 41.64
C ASN A 539 -18.28 -22.74 40.75
N ILE A 540 -17.06 -23.25 40.92
CA ILE A 540 -15.91 -22.87 40.10
C ILE A 540 -16.12 -23.25 38.63
N GLU A 541 -16.60 -24.46 38.34
CA GLU A 541 -16.92 -24.90 36.97
C GLU A 541 -17.95 -23.96 36.31
N ASN A 542 -18.98 -23.56 37.04
CA ASN A 542 -19.98 -22.60 36.56
C ASN A 542 -19.35 -21.24 36.22
N LYS A 543 -18.50 -20.69 37.12
CA LYS A 543 -17.83 -19.40 36.90
C LYS A 543 -16.86 -19.44 35.73
N ILE A 544 -16.11 -20.53 35.56
CA ILE A 544 -15.21 -20.72 34.41
C ILE A 544 -16.00 -20.75 33.09
N SER A 545 -17.15 -21.42 33.07
CA SER A 545 -18.03 -21.44 31.88
C SER A 545 -18.57 -20.05 31.52
N ILE A 546 -18.93 -19.25 32.52
CA ILE A 546 -19.38 -17.87 32.32
C ILE A 546 -18.22 -17.01 31.80
N TYR A 547 -17.04 -17.12 32.42
CA TYR A 547 -15.83 -16.40 32.02
C TYR A 547 -15.46 -16.69 30.56
N SER A 548 -15.42 -17.96 30.15
CA SER A 548 -15.18 -18.36 28.76
C SER A 548 -16.18 -17.74 27.78
N THR A 549 -17.46 -17.67 28.17
CA THR A 549 -18.50 -17.04 27.34
C THR A 549 -18.25 -15.53 27.20
N ARG A 550 -17.94 -14.83 28.30
CA ARG A 550 -17.69 -13.38 28.30
C ARG A 550 -16.39 -13.01 27.57
N THR A 551 -15.37 -13.86 27.61
CA THR A 551 -14.14 -13.69 26.82
C THR A 551 -14.43 -13.68 25.32
N ASN A 552 -15.26 -14.62 24.84
CA ASN A 552 -15.66 -14.67 23.44
C ASN A 552 -16.51 -13.46 23.03
N GLU A 553 -17.48 -13.06 23.84
CA GLU A 553 -18.29 -11.86 23.58
C GLU A 553 -17.44 -10.59 23.51
N PHE A 554 -16.44 -10.46 24.39
CA PHE A 554 -15.51 -9.35 24.37
C PHE A 554 -14.63 -9.35 23.12
N ALA A 555 -14.12 -10.52 22.70
CA ALA A 555 -13.38 -10.67 21.45
C ALA A 555 -14.20 -10.22 20.23
N THR A 556 -15.47 -10.64 20.16
CA THR A 556 -16.40 -10.23 19.10
C THR A 556 -16.69 -8.72 19.14
N ALA A 557 -16.88 -8.14 20.33
CA ALA A 557 -17.12 -6.72 20.46
C ALA A 557 -15.90 -5.86 20.05
N LEU A 558 -14.68 -6.35 20.32
CA LEU A 558 -13.42 -5.76 19.85
C LEU A 558 -13.33 -5.74 18.32
N GLU A 559 -13.64 -6.87 17.66
CA GLU A 559 -13.62 -6.96 16.20
C GLU A 559 -14.68 -6.06 15.56
N ASN A 560 -15.91 -6.07 16.10
CA ASN A 560 -16.99 -5.19 15.61
C ASN A 560 -16.65 -3.70 15.79
N ALA A 561 -15.98 -3.34 16.90
CA ALA A 561 -15.52 -1.97 17.12
C ALA A 561 -14.42 -1.57 16.13
N ARG A 562 -13.51 -2.49 15.81
CA ARG A 562 -12.48 -2.31 14.77
C ARG A 562 -13.13 -2.07 13.40
N GLU A 563 -14.07 -2.92 12.99
CA GLU A 563 -14.83 -2.76 11.74
C GLU A 563 -15.60 -1.43 11.70
N ALA A 564 -16.19 -1.00 12.82
CA ALA A 564 -16.88 0.29 12.89
C ALA A 564 -15.94 1.49 12.72
N ILE A 565 -14.72 1.43 13.29
CA ILE A 565 -13.67 2.45 13.10
C ILE A 565 -13.24 2.50 11.63
N GLU A 566 -13.08 1.34 10.99
CA GLU A 566 -12.71 1.20 9.58
C GLU A 566 -13.81 1.74 8.65
N ASN A 567 -15.07 1.38 8.93
CA ASN A 567 -16.23 1.88 8.19
C ASN A 567 -16.44 3.39 8.38
N TYR A 568 -16.13 3.96 9.55
CA TYR A 568 -16.21 5.40 9.77
C TYR A 568 -15.22 6.19 8.89
N LYS A 569 -14.02 5.66 8.63
CA LYS A 569 -13.08 6.24 7.66
C LYS A 569 -13.67 6.28 6.23
N ASN A 570 -14.53 5.32 5.89
CA ASN A 570 -15.18 5.22 4.58
C ASN A 570 -16.51 6.00 4.48
N GLN A 571 -17.12 6.34 5.63
CA GLN A 571 -18.42 7.03 5.69
C GLN A 571 -18.35 8.48 5.18
N GLY A 572 -17.23 9.18 5.39
CA GLY A 572 -17.03 10.53 4.86
C GLY A 572 -17.03 10.59 3.32
N LEU A 573 -16.65 9.48 2.66
CA LEU A 573 -16.70 9.34 1.21
C LEU A 573 -18.15 9.14 0.72
N LEU A 574 -18.92 8.32 1.44
CA LEU A 574 -20.33 8.06 1.16
C LEU A 574 -21.21 9.30 1.37
N ASP A 575 -20.92 10.11 2.41
CA ASP A 575 -21.66 11.35 2.68
C ASP A 575 -21.37 12.42 1.61
N VAL A 576 -20.13 12.50 1.11
CA VAL A 576 -19.76 13.38 -0.02
C VAL A 576 -20.37 12.89 -1.33
N VAL A 577 -20.44 11.58 -1.57
CA VAL A 577 -21.10 11.00 -2.75
C VAL A 577 -22.61 11.27 -2.71
N GLU A 578 -23.27 11.09 -1.56
CA GLU A 578 -24.71 11.36 -1.43
C GLU A 578 -25.01 12.86 -1.48
N GLN A 579 -24.14 13.71 -0.92
CA GLN A 579 -24.26 15.17 -1.02
C GLN A 579 -23.99 15.68 -2.44
N ASN A 580 -23.03 15.08 -3.17
CA ASN A 580 -22.80 15.38 -4.58
C ASN A 580 -23.94 14.86 -5.47
N LYS A 581 -24.54 13.70 -5.16
CA LYS A 581 -25.73 13.18 -5.83
C LYS A 581 -26.94 14.09 -5.60
N GLN A 582 -27.13 14.61 -4.37
CA GLN A 582 -28.13 15.63 -4.10
C GLN A 582 -27.85 16.95 -4.81
N TYR A 583 -26.58 17.37 -4.88
CA TYR A 583 -26.16 18.58 -5.60
C TYR A 583 -26.35 18.45 -7.12
N LEU A 584 -26.00 17.31 -7.70
CA LEU A 584 -26.25 16.99 -9.11
C LEU A 584 -27.75 16.87 -9.39
N GLN A 585 -28.53 16.28 -8.47
CA GLN A 585 -29.98 16.24 -8.57
C GLN A 585 -30.59 17.66 -8.52
N GLN A 586 -30.08 18.56 -7.67
CA GLN A 586 -30.49 19.96 -7.63
C GLN A 586 -30.08 20.76 -8.88
N GLN A 587 -28.95 20.42 -9.52
CA GLN A 587 -28.55 20.98 -10.80
C GLN A 587 -29.47 20.51 -11.95
N ILE A 588 -29.87 19.23 -11.93
CA ILE A 588 -30.86 18.66 -12.85
C ILE A 588 -32.24 19.30 -12.64
N ASP A 589 -32.65 19.53 -11.39
CA ASP A 589 -33.96 20.09 -11.04
C ASP A 589 -34.07 21.62 -11.28
N GLY A 590 -33.00 22.28 -11.73
CA GLY A 590 -32.93 23.72 -12.04
C GLY A 590 -32.79 24.07 -13.53
N GLU A 591 -32.76 23.08 -14.43
CA GLU A 591 -32.63 23.31 -15.88
C GLU A 591 -33.97 23.79 -16.48
N VAL A 592 -33.97 24.99 -17.08
CA VAL A 592 -35.13 25.52 -17.82
C VAL A 592 -35.06 25.05 -19.27
N SER A 593 -35.94 24.13 -19.63
CA SER A 593 -36.02 23.59 -21.01
C SER A 593 -36.89 24.49 -21.91
N ASN A 594 -36.50 24.59 -23.18
CA ASN A 594 -37.24 25.34 -24.21
C ASN A 594 -37.85 24.39 -25.24
N TRP A 595 -39.17 24.44 -25.39
CA TRP A 595 -39.96 23.53 -26.20
C TRP A 595 -40.53 24.25 -27.43
N PHE A 596 -40.47 23.64 -28.61
CA PHE A 596 -40.89 24.27 -29.87
C PHE A 596 -41.82 23.36 -30.67
N TYR A 597 -43.12 23.67 -30.71
CA TYR A 597 -44.10 22.85 -31.42
C TYR A 597 -45.16 23.71 -32.11
N PRO A 598 -45.81 23.23 -33.20
CA PRO A 598 -46.75 24.04 -33.97
C PRO A 598 -48.18 24.04 -33.39
N TYR A 599 -48.32 24.23 -32.08
CA TYR A 599 -49.62 24.33 -31.39
C TYR A 599 -49.51 25.13 -30.08
N THR A 600 -50.64 25.52 -29.50
CA THR A 600 -50.69 26.18 -28.18
C THR A 600 -50.50 25.16 -27.05
N PRO A 601 -49.60 25.39 -26.08
CA PRO A 601 -49.32 24.43 -25.02
C PRO A 601 -50.48 24.34 -24.02
N THR A 602 -50.74 23.11 -23.56
CA THR A 602 -51.72 22.77 -22.51
C THR A 602 -51.08 21.74 -21.57
N LEU A 603 -51.77 21.33 -20.51
CA LEU A 603 -51.32 20.21 -19.67
C LEU A 603 -51.54 18.82 -20.33
N ALA A 604 -52.35 18.76 -21.37
CA ALA A 604 -52.78 17.50 -21.99
C ALA A 604 -51.97 17.15 -23.25
N ASN A 605 -51.16 18.07 -23.75
CA ASN A 605 -50.28 17.85 -24.89
C ASN A 605 -48.81 17.91 -24.47
N TYR A 606 -47.98 17.28 -25.28
CA TYR A 606 -46.54 17.23 -25.06
C TYR A 606 -45.96 18.67 -25.02
N PRO A 607 -44.96 18.96 -24.18
CA PRO A 607 -44.26 18.06 -23.25
C PRO A 607 -45.02 17.80 -21.94
N ALA A 608 -45.98 18.65 -21.57
CA ALA A 608 -46.59 18.61 -20.25
C ALA A 608 -47.48 17.37 -20.00
N SER A 609 -47.95 16.72 -21.06
CA SER A 609 -48.64 15.43 -20.98
C SER A 609 -47.82 14.33 -20.31
N ASP A 610 -46.49 14.40 -20.41
CA ASP A 610 -45.57 13.38 -19.90
C ASP A 610 -45.19 13.64 -18.43
N TRP A 611 -45.52 14.83 -17.92
CA TRP A 611 -45.31 15.22 -16.53
C TRP A 611 -46.47 14.72 -15.68
N THR A 612 -46.56 13.40 -15.53
CA THR A 612 -47.75 12.72 -14.99
C THR A 612 -47.92 12.88 -13.47
N THR A 613 -46.86 13.20 -12.72
CA THR A 613 -46.91 13.48 -11.27
C THR A 613 -46.53 14.92 -10.94
N ASN A 614 -46.89 15.39 -9.75
CA ASN A 614 -46.56 16.75 -9.31
C ASN A 614 -45.05 16.92 -9.09
N GLU A 615 -44.36 15.87 -8.67
CA GLU A 615 -42.90 15.85 -8.54
C GLU A 615 -42.24 16.03 -9.91
N ILE A 616 -42.78 15.41 -10.97
CA ILE A 616 -42.29 15.62 -12.33
C ILE A 616 -42.57 17.06 -12.77
N LYS A 617 -43.80 17.57 -12.57
CA LYS A 617 -44.17 18.95 -12.92
C LYS A 617 -43.36 20.01 -12.17
N ASP A 618 -42.95 19.74 -10.93
CA ASP A 618 -42.13 20.65 -10.14
C ASP A 618 -40.72 20.83 -10.73
N ARG A 619 -40.17 19.79 -11.38
CA ARG A 619 -38.88 19.84 -12.09
C ARG A 619 -38.92 20.64 -13.39
N HIS A 620 -40.10 20.82 -13.99
CA HIS A 620 -40.28 21.59 -15.23
C HIS A 620 -40.75 23.03 -14.98
N ARG A 621 -40.74 23.49 -13.72
CA ARG A 621 -41.15 24.86 -13.39
C ARG A 621 -40.15 25.84 -14.00
N GLY A 622 -40.66 26.76 -14.81
CA GLY A 622 -39.85 27.76 -15.49
C GLY A 622 -39.54 27.42 -16.95
N ASP A 623 -39.77 26.18 -17.39
CA ASP A 623 -39.69 25.74 -18.79
C ASP A 623 -40.47 26.67 -19.70
N THR A 624 -39.98 26.91 -20.91
CA THR A 624 -40.66 27.73 -21.91
C THR A 624 -41.13 26.91 -23.09
N PHE A 625 -42.23 27.32 -23.71
CA PHE A 625 -42.78 26.69 -24.90
C PHE A 625 -43.06 27.78 -25.92
N THR A 626 -42.67 27.59 -27.17
CA THR A 626 -42.94 28.50 -28.29
C THR A 626 -43.74 27.79 -29.37
N ASN A 627 -44.86 28.41 -29.78
CA ASN A 627 -45.68 27.88 -30.86
C ASN A 627 -45.04 28.24 -32.21
N THR A 628 -44.61 27.23 -32.96
CA THR A 628 -43.93 27.39 -34.26
C THR A 628 -44.87 27.36 -35.47
N ALA A 629 -46.18 27.32 -35.26
CA ALA A 629 -47.15 27.38 -36.34
C ALA A 629 -47.00 28.70 -37.12
N GLN A 630 -47.25 28.64 -38.43
CA GLN A 630 -47.20 29.80 -39.31
C GLN A 630 -48.56 30.49 -39.35
N ALA A 631 -48.58 31.81 -39.56
CA ALA A 631 -49.83 32.57 -39.74
C ALA A 631 -50.66 31.98 -40.91
N PRO A 632 -51.99 31.90 -40.80
CA PRO A 632 -52.86 32.59 -39.84
C PRO A 632 -53.26 31.75 -38.60
N ALA A 633 -52.49 30.72 -38.22
CA ALA A 633 -52.83 29.89 -37.07
C ALA A 633 -52.91 30.72 -35.78
N THR A 634 -53.93 30.44 -34.95
CA THR A 634 -54.12 31.10 -33.65
C THR A 634 -52.88 30.87 -32.78
N ASP A 635 -52.34 31.94 -32.20
CA ASP A 635 -51.13 31.96 -31.37
C ASP A 635 -49.80 31.58 -32.07
N ALA A 636 -49.78 31.58 -33.40
CA ALA A 636 -48.56 31.46 -34.20
C ALA A 636 -47.47 32.41 -33.69
N GLY A 637 -46.31 31.87 -33.30
CA GLY A 637 -45.17 32.64 -32.84
C GLY A 637 -45.26 33.17 -31.41
N LYS A 638 -46.26 32.78 -30.60
CA LYS A 638 -46.29 33.14 -29.17
C LYS A 638 -45.49 32.17 -28.31
N SER A 639 -45.12 32.60 -27.11
CA SER A 639 -44.41 31.77 -26.13
C SER A 639 -45.06 31.78 -24.75
N TRP A 640 -44.92 30.69 -24.01
CA TRP A 640 -45.45 30.46 -22.66
C TRP A 640 -44.37 29.94 -21.73
N ARG A 641 -44.53 30.18 -20.42
CA ARG A 641 -43.71 29.62 -19.35
C ARG A 641 -44.55 28.72 -18.46
N PHE A 642 -44.01 27.57 -18.07
CA PHE A 642 -44.65 26.66 -17.14
C PHE A 642 -44.50 27.16 -15.71
N VAL A 643 -45.62 27.32 -15.01
CA VAL A 643 -45.65 27.91 -13.67
C VAL A 643 -46.55 27.10 -12.74
N LYS A 644 -46.32 27.27 -11.43
CA LYS A 644 -47.16 26.71 -10.36
C LYS A 644 -47.63 27.87 -9.48
N ASN A 645 -48.95 28.05 -9.40
CA ASN A 645 -49.58 29.07 -8.55
C ASN A 645 -50.35 28.36 -7.44
N GLY A 646 -49.81 28.36 -6.22
CA GLY A 646 -50.30 27.52 -5.14
C GLY A 646 -50.09 26.03 -5.45
N THR A 647 -51.18 25.28 -5.60
CA THR A 647 -51.16 23.84 -5.92
C THR A 647 -51.48 23.53 -7.40
N VAL A 648 -51.73 24.56 -8.22
CA VAL A 648 -52.18 24.40 -9.62
C VAL A 648 -51.05 24.74 -10.59
N TYR A 649 -50.83 23.87 -11.59
CA TYR A 649 -49.85 24.07 -12.67
C TYR A 649 -50.52 24.60 -13.93
N SER A 650 -49.85 25.50 -14.66
CA SER A 650 -50.34 26.01 -15.94
C SER A 650 -49.24 26.58 -16.81
N TRP A 651 -49.53 26.73 -18.11
CA TRP A 651 -48.73 27.51 -19.05
C TRP A 651 -49.22 28.96 -19.05
N THR A 652 -48.32 29.91 -18.76
CA THR A 652 -48.61 31.35 -18.76
C THR A 652 -47.89 32.01 -19.92
N GLN A 653 -48.59 32.77 -20.77
CA GLN A 653 -47.98 33.42 -21.93
C GLN A 653 -46.94 34.48 -21.51
N ILE A 654 -45.79 34.52 -22.18
CA ILE A 654 -44.65 35.40 -21.84
C ILE A 654 -44.18 36.34 -22.96
N ALA A 655 -44.62 36.19 -24.22
CA ALA A 655 -44.23 37.10 -25.33
C ALA A 655 -45.22 37.10 -26.52
N ASP A 656 -45.24 38.18 -27.33
CA ASP A 656 -46.08 38.35 -28.53
C ASP A 656 -45.26 38.75 -29.79
N SER A 657 -45.71 38.21 -30.93
CA SER A 657 -45.21 38.07 -32.32
C SER A 657 -43.87 38.63 -32.87
N ASP A 658 -43.23 39.67 -32.33
CA ASP A 658 -42.12 40.35 -33.04
C ASP A 658 -40.72 39.89 -32.60
N ALA A 659 -40.57 39.42 -31.36
CA ALA A 659 -39.31 38.85 -30.85
C ALA A 659 -38.99 37.46 -31.44
N VAL A 660 -39.99 36.78 -32.01
CA VAL A 660 -39.89 35.38 -32.44
C VAL A 660 -39.26 35.22 -33.81
N LEU A 661 -39.34 36.22 -34.70
CA LEU A 661 -38.58 36.21 -35.97
C LEU A 661 -37.07 36.32 -35.72
N ALA A 662 -36.66 37.02 -34.66
CA ALA A 662 -35.27 37.15 -34.25
C ALA A 662 -34.75 35.87 -33.57
N LEU A 663 -35.56 35.24 -32.71
CA LEU A 663 -35.24 33.95 -32.09
C LEU A 663 -35.23 32.78 -33.09
N GLN A 664 -36.09 32.77 -34.12
CA GLN A 664 -36.05 31.76 -35.19
C GLN A 664 -34.75 31.80 -36.00
N LYS A 665 -34.23 33.01 -36.31
CA LYS A 665 -32.96 33.18 -37.01
C LYS A 665 -31.76 32.80 -36.13
N ALA A 666 -31.81 33.09 -34.83
CA ALA A 666 -30.80 32.67 -33.87
C ALA A 666 -30.80 31.15 -33.64
N ALA A 667 -31.97 30.51 -33.54
CA ALA A 667 -32.11 29.07 -33.38
C ALA A 667 -31.69 28.27 -34.62
N GLN A 668 -31.94 28.77 -35.84
CA GLN A 668 -31.42 28.15 -37.08
C GLN A 668 -29.90 28.26 -37.21
N ALA A 669 -29.30 29.36 -36.74
CA ALA A 669 -27.84 29.54 -36.72
C ALA A 669 -27.16 28.63 -35.67
N GLN A 670 -27.78 28.43 -34.51
CA GLN A 670 -27.27 27.54 -33.45
C GLN A 670 -27.43 26.04 -33.83
N ALA A 671 -28.55 25.65 -34.44
CA ALA A 671 -28.75 24.28 -34.92
C ALA A 671 -27.81 23.87 -36.07
N THR A 672 -27.35 24.83 -36.88
CA THR A 672 -26.34 24.59 -37.93
C THR A 672 -24.92 24.49 -37.36
N ALA A 673 -24.64 25.12 -36.20
CA ALA A 673 -23.35 25.09 -35.53
C ALA A 673 -23.17 23.89 -34.57
N ASP A 674 -24.25 23.35 -33.99
CA ASP A 674 -24.18 22.31 -32.96
C ASP A 674 -24.24 20.86 -33.47
N GLY A 675 -24.33 20.62 -34.79
CA GLY A 675 -24.04 19.30 -35.38
C GLY A 675 -24.71 18.08 -34.71
N LYS A 676 -25.93 18.20 -34.15
CA LYS A 676 -26.58 17.09 -33.44
C LYS A 676 -27.12 16.07 -34.44
N SER A 677 -26.40 14.97 -34.55
CA SER A 677 -26.84 13.73 -35.19
C SER A 677 -27.92 13.05 -34.35
N THR A 678 -29.03 12.68 -34.98
CA THR A 678 -30.15 11.95 -34.34
C THR A 678 -29.74 10.50 -34.12
N THR A 679 -29.97 9.96 -32.92
CA THR A 679 -29.74 8.53 -32.65
C THR A 679 -31.05 7.76 -32.68
N PHE A 680 -31.13 6.77 -33.58
CA PHE A 680 -32.25 5.88 -33.74
C PHE A 680 -31.98 4.57 -32.98
N LEU A 681 -32.99 4.07 -32.26
CA LEU A 681 -32.96 2.76 -31.58
C LEU A 681 -33.79 1.68 -32.31
N ILE A 682 -34.45 2.10 -33.39
CA ILE A 682 -35.22 1.26 -34.31
C ILE A 682 -34.87 1.71 -35.74
N GLN A 683 -35.20 0.90 -36.75
CA GLN A 683 -34.84 1.24 -38.12
C GLN A 683 -35.34 2.64 -38.54
N PRO A 684 -34.43 3.53 -38.98
CA PRO A 684 -34.80 4.88 -39.40
C PRO A 684 -35.65 4.85 -40.67
N THR A 685 -36.69 5.68 -40.77
CA THR A 685 -37.46 5.86 -42.01
C THR A 685 -36.98 7.05 -42.83
N SER A 686 -36.37 8.05 -42.19
CA SER A 686 -35.66 9.20 -42.79
C SER A 686 -34.51 9.63 -41.87
N TYR A 687 -33.44 10.21 -42.41
CA TYR A 687 -32.23 10.55 -41.65
C TYR A 687 -31.38 11.61 -42.36
N LYS A 688 -30.45 12.19 -41.61
CA LYS A 688 -29.48 13.19 -42.04
C LYS A 688 -28.06 12.64 -41.95
N LEU A 689 -27.16 13.19 -42.76
CA LEU A 689 -25.73 12.92 -42.70
C LEU A 689 -25.24 13.08 -41.24
N GLY A 690 -24.65 12.03 -40.70
CA GLY A 690 -24.17 11.97 -39.32
C GLY A 690 -25.08 11.23 -38.35
N ASP A 691 -26.39 11.08 -38.65
CA ASP A 691 -27.33 10.37 -37.77
C ASP A 691 -26.83 8.97 -37.42
N MET A 692 -27.09 8.52 -36.19
CA MET A 692 -26.65 7.24 -35.67
C MET A 692 -27.81 6.27 -35.55
N TRP A 693 -27.58 4.99 -35.76
CA TRP A 693 -28.57 3.94 -35.59
C TRP A 693 -27.97 2.80 -34.78
N VAL A 694 -28.48 2.62 -33.57
CA VAL A 694 -28.14 1.51 -32.69
C VAL A 694 -29.03 0.32 -33.04
N LEU A 695 -28.41 -0.79 -33.41
CA LEU A 695 -29.15 -2.00 -33.78
C LEU A 695 -29.80 -2.64 -32.56
N ASN A 696 -31.10 -2.84 -32.62
CA ASN A 696 -31.86 -3.49 -31.55
C ASN A 696 -31.88 -5.03 -31.66
N ALA A 697 -31.32 -5.59 -32.73
CA ALA A 697 -31.13 -7.03 -32.94
C ALA A 697 -30.00 -7.26 -33.97
N ASP A 698 -29.47 -8.48 -34.02
CA ASP A 698 -28.57 -8.93 -35.09
C ASP A 698 -29.21 -8.70 -36.46
N ARG A 699 -28.47 -8.05 -37.38
CA ARG A 699 -29.03 -7.64 -38.65
C ARG A 699 -27.98 -7.52 -39.75
N THR A 700 -28.33 -7.95 -40.95
CA THR A 700 -27.52 -7.70 -42.15
C THR A 700 -27.98 -6.41 -42.83
N ILE A 701 -27.07 -5.45 -43.01
CA ILE A 701 -27.33 -4.17 -43.70
C ILE A 701 -26.34 -4.06 -44.86
N ASN A 702 -26.85 -3.84 -46.08
CA ASN A 702 -26.03 -3.75 -47.30
C ASN A 702 -25.05 -4.95 -47.46
N GLY A 703 -25.52 -6.17 -47.14
CA GLY A 703 -24.74 -7.42 -47.26
C GLY A 703 -23.74 -7.70 -46.14
N THR A 704 -23.56 -6.80 -45.17
CA THR A 704 -22.68 -6.99 -44.00
C THR A 704 -23.49 -7.33 -42.76
N ALA A 705 -23.11 -8.39 -42.04
CA ALA A 705 -23.78 -8.79 -40.81
C ALA A 705 -23.28 -7.95 -39.62
N TYR A 706 -24.22 -7.39 -38.86
CA TYR A 706 -23.98 -6.60 -37.66
C TYR A 706 -24.73 -7.21 -36.47
N LYS A 707 -24.20 -6.99 -35.26
CA LYS A 707 -24.74 -7.52 -34.00
C LYS A 707 -25.62 -6.51 -33.26
N GLN A 708 -26.52 -7.01 -32.43
CA GLN A 708 -27.30 -6.17 -31.51
C GLN A 708 -26.37 -5.26 -30.68
N GLY A 709 -26.73 -3.98 -30.58
CA GLY A 709 -25.95 -2.95 -29.88
C GLY A 709 -24.93 -2.22 -30.76
N GLU A 710 -24.61 -2.72 -31.96
CA GLU A 710 -23.70 -2.02 -32.86
C GLU A 710 -24.32 -0.73 -33.43
N ILE A 711 -23.48 0.28 -33.63
CA ILE A 711 -23.89 1.62 -34.05
C ILE A 711 -23.45 1.87 -35.49
N LEU A 712 -24.41 2.15 -36.36
CA LEU A 712 -24.20 2.57 -37.74
C LEU A 712 -24.44 4.07 -37.88
N THR A 713 -23.72 4.72 -38.79
CA THR A 713 -23.83 6.16 -39.04
C THR A 713 -24.29 6.41 -40.47
N ALA A 714 -25.27 7.29 -40.63
CA ALA A 714 -25.74 7.78 -41.92
C ALA A 714 -24.65 8.61 -42.58
N THR A 715 -24.30 8.24 -43.80
CA THR A 715 -23.24 8.88 -44.58
C THR A 715 -23.76 9.96 -45.52
N GLN A 716 -25.08 10.13 -45.61
CA GLN A 716 -25.79 11.06 -46.48
C GLN A 716 -27.19 11.34 -45.91
N ASP A 717 -27.80 12.44 -46.33
CA ASP A 717 -29.22 12.71 -46.07
C ASP A 717 -30.12 11.79 -46.90
N SER A 718 -31.25 11.34 -46.33
CA SER A 718 -32.31 10.69 -47.10
C SER A 718 -33.68 10.85 -46.44
N THR A 719 -34.71 11.04 -47.26
CA THR A 719 -36.11 11.06 -46.81
C THR A 719 -36.75 9.67 -46.76
N THR A 720 -36.03 8.64 -47.22
CA THR A 720 -36.42 7.23 -47.17
C THR A 720 -35.26 6.33 -46.71
N PHE A 721 -35.57 5.19 -46.10
CA PHE A 721 -34.55 4.22 -45.70
C PHE A 721 -33.77 3.68 -46.90
N ASN A 722 -32.44 3.76 -46.83
CA ASN A 722 -31.53 3.18 -47.80
C ASN A 722 -30.35 2.57 -47.04
N GLU A 723 -30.23 1.25 -47.09
CA GLU A 723 -29.21 0.49 -46.37
C GLU A 723 -27.79 0.90 -46.76
N ALA A 724 -27.56 1.31 -48.02
CA ALA A 724 -26.23 1.71 -48.49
C ALA A 724 -25.71 3.00 -47.82
N HIS A 725 -26.59 3.78 -47.17
CA HIS A 725 -26.18 5.01 -46.49
C HIS A 725 -25.67 4.76 -45.07
N TRP A 726 -25.83 3.56 -44.52
CA TRP A 726 -25.50 3.24 -43.14
C TRP A 726 -24.21 2.44 -43.06
N LEU A 727 -23.16 3.04 -42.47
CA LEU A 727 -21.86 2.41 -42.31
C LEU A 727 -21.42 2.50 -40.84
N LYS A 728 -20.75 1.46 -40.33
CA LYS A 728 -20.11 1.51 -39.00
C LYS A 728 -18.95 2.49 -39.03
N ARG A 729 -18.98 3.52 -38.17
CA ARG A 729 -18.00 4.63 -38.14
C ARG A 729 -17.37 4.87 -36.76
N VAL A 730 -17.26 3.82 -35.95
CA VAL A 730 -16.60 3.89 -34.64
C VAL A 730 -15.08 3.86 -34.82
N ARG A 731 -14.35 4.83 -34.25
CA ARG A 731 -12.88 4.97 -34.40
C ARG A 731 -12.06 4.40 -33.22
N TYR A 732 -12.71 3.86 -32.18
CA TYR A 732 -12.07 3.44 -30.93
C TYR A 732 -12.54 2.08 -30.40
N THR A 733 -13.04 1.20 -31.25
CA THR A 733 -13.33 -0.20 -30.87
C THR A 733 -12.59 -1.17 -31.78
N ASP A 734 -11.47 -0.74 -32.37
CA ASP A 734 -10.61 -1.64 -33.12
C ASP A 734 -9.63 -2.31 -32.16
N ASP A 735 -10.18 -3.08 -31.22
CA ASP A 735 -9.39 -3.93 -30.31
C ASP A 735 -8.75 -5.09 -31.06
N THR A 736 -8.93 -5.19 -32.39
CA THR A 736 -8.30 -6.18 -33.26
C THR A 736 -6.79 -6.21 -33.02
N ALA A 737 -6.14 -5.05 -32.90
CA ALA A 737 -4.70 -4.97 -32.63
C ALA A 737 -4.29 -5.55 -31.26
N VAL A 738 -5.18 -5.48 -30.26
CA VAL A 738 -4.95 -6.00 -28.90
C VAL A 738 -5.33 -7.49 -28.82
N ASN A 739 -6.44 -7.88 -29.45
CA ASN A 739 -6.93 -9.26 -29.50
C ASN A 739 -6.06 -10.18 -30.38
N GLU A 740 -5.29 -9.63 -31.32
CA GLU A 740 -4.35 -10.37 -32.16
C GLU A 740 -2.91 -10.42 -31.61
N LEU A 741 -2.66 -9.82 -30.44
CA LEU A 741 -1.33 -9.77 -29.80
C LEU A 741 -1.01 -11.09 -29.08
N GLU A 742 0.09 -11.72 -29.47
CA GLU A 742 0.62 -12.95 -28.86
C GLU A 742 2.07 -12.70 -28.41
N ILE A 743 2.39 -12.95 -27.14
CA ILE A 743 3.72 -12.71 -26.54
C ILE A 743 4.24 -14.01 -25.91
N GLY A 744 5.39 -14.52 -26.38
CA GLY A 744 5.96 -15.79 -25.94
C GLY A 744 7.08 -15.66 -24.91
N GLY A 745 7.88 -14.59 -24.92
CA GLY A 745 8.87 -14.23 -23.89
C GLY A 745 10.09 -15.17 -23.72
N ARG A 746 9.94 -16.47 -23.97
CA ARG A 746 11.00 -17.49 -23.89
C ARG A 746 11.90 -17.45 -25.13
N ASN A 747 13.22 -17.40 -24.91
CA ASN A 747 14.20 -17.59 -25.97
C ASN A 747 14.45 -19.10 -26.22
N TYR A 748 14.37 -19.53 -27.48
CA TYR A 748 14.67 -20.90 -27.91
C TYR A 748 16.04 -21.05 -28.58
N LEU A 749 16.84 -19.98 -28.71
CA LEU A 749 18.19 -20.04 -29.28
C LEU A 749 19.23 -20.25 -28.17
N LEU A 750 19.88 -21.41 -28.21
CA LEU A 750 20.93 -21.79 -27.28
C LEU A 750 22.18 -20.92 -27.47
N ASN A 751 22.79 -20.52 -26.37
CA ASN A 751 24.04 -19.78 -26.25
C ASN A 751 24.14 -18.63 -27.27
N SER A 752 23.05 -17.86 -27.39
CA SER A 752 22.91 -16.78 -28.38
C SER A 752 23.67 -15.50 -28.01
N ASP A 753 24.23 -15.43 -26.80
CA ASP A 753 25.24 -14.44 -26.38
C ASP A 753 26.68 -14.93 -26.52
N PHE A 754 26.88 -16.19 -26.91
CA PHE A 754 28.18 -16.85 -27.04
C PHE A 754 29.03 -16.81 -25.75
N SER A 755 28.41 -16.70 -24.57
CA SER A 755 29.11 -16.74 -23.29
C SER A 755 29.71 -18.12 -22.99
N GLN A 756 29.19 -19.18 -23.59
CA GLN A 756 29.71 -20.56 -23.49
C GLN A 756 30.53 -20.97 -24.72
N GLY A 757 31.17 -20.00 -25.38
CA GLY A 757 31.95 -20.23 -26.59
C GLY A 757 31.07 -20.75 -27.74
N GLN A 758 31.46 -21.87 -28.36
CA GLN A 758 30.77 -22.45 -29.52
C GLN A 758 29.64 -23.43 -29.14
N ASN A 759 29.37 -23.66 -27.85
CA ASN A 759 28.36 -24.61 -27.39
C ASN A 759 26.98 -24.25 -27.95
N GLY A 760 26.14 -25.24 -28.28
CA GLY A 760 24.81 -25.00 -28.88
C GLY A 760 24.82 -24.59 -30.36
N TRP A 761 26.00 -24.38 -30.97
CA TRP A 761 26.14 -23.98 -32.37
C TRP A 761 26.98 -24.98 -33.17
N ARG A 762 26.70 -25.08 -34.48
CA ARG A 762 27.47 -25.90 -35.44
C ARG A 762 27.84 -25.09 -36.67
N GLY A 763 28.99 -25.37 -37.29
CA GLY A 763 29.41 -24.74 -38.56
C GLY A 763 30.53 -23.70 -38.45
N PHE A 764 31.20 -23.60 -37.30
CA PHE A 764 32.46 -22.83 -37.19
C PHE A 764 33.54 -23.43 -38.10
N SER A 765 34.27 -22.58 -38.83
CA SER A 765 35.38 -22.97 -39.69
C SER A 765 36.35 -21.80 -39.89
N SER A 766 37.59 -22.09 -40.30
CA SER A 766 38.62 -21.05 -40.52
C SER A 766 38.21 -19.99 -41.54
N ASP A 767 37.44 -20.42 -42.55
CA ASP A 767 37.00 -19.61 -43.69
C ASP A 767 35.52 -19.19 -43.54
N GLY A 768 34.93 -19.38 -42.35
CA GLY A 768 33.52 -19.14 -42.06
C GLY A 768 33.32 -18.22 -40.86
N PHE A 769 32.39 -18.59 -39.99
CA PHE A 769 32.10 -17.81 -38.78
C PHE A 769 33.25 -17.93 -37.77
N LYS A 770 33.62 -16.79 -37.18
CA LYS A 770 34.63 -16.65 -36.13
C LYS A 770 33.97 -16.08 -34.88
N LEU A 771 34.27 -16.67 -33.73
CA LEU A 771 33.90 -16.11 -32.44
C LEU A 771 34.87 -14.98 -32.10
N ILE A 772 34.33 -13.82 -31.75
CA ILE A 772 35.07 -12.66 -31.26
C ILE A 772 34.65 -12.43 -29.81
N GLU A 773 35.65 -12.40 -28.94
CA GLU A 773 35.49 -12.04 -27.54
C GLU A 773 35.74 -10.54 -27.38
N ASP A 774 34.79 -9.86 -26.77
CA ASP A 774 34.80 -8.40 -26.58
C ASP A 774 34.37 -8.10 -25.15
N SER A 775 34.99 -7.09 -24.55
CA SER A 775 34.65 -6.54 -23.23
C SER A 775 33.16 -6.17 -23.08
N GLU A 776 32.50 -5.79 -24.18
CA GLU A 776 31.06 -5.45 -24.19
C GLU A 776 30.15 -6.67 -24.49
N GLY A 777 30.73 -7.87 -24.60
CA GLY A 777 30.05 -9.15 -24.80
C GLY A 777 30.35 -9.80 -26.15
N ASN A 778 30.48 -11.12 -26.12
CA ASN A 778 30.88 -11.95 -27.26
C ASN A 778 29.90 -11.87 -28.44
N TYR A 779 30.44 -12.08 -29.64
CA TYR A 779 29.67 -12.13 -30.88
C TYR A 779 30.36 -12.99 -31.92
N VAL A 780 29.62 -13.39 -32.95
CA VAL A 780 30.21 -14.09 -34.10
C VAL A 780 30.22 -13.21 -35.33
N GLN A 781 31.27 -13.35 -36.13
CA GLN A 781 31.48 -12.58 -37.36
C GLN A 781 31.77 -13.52 -38.52
N VAL A 782 31.28 -13.18 -39.71
CA VAL A 782 31.61 -13.87 -40.95
C VAL A 782 31.96 -12.85 -42.03
N SER A 783 33.00 -13.15 -42.81
CA SER A 783 33.49 -12.31 -43.90
C SER A 783 33.74 -13.15 -45.15
N LYS A 784 33.29 -12.67 -46.31
CA LYS A 784 33.47 -13.33 -47.61
C LYS A 784 33.86 -12.32 -48.69
N THR A 785 34.80 -12.74 -49.54
CA THR A 785 35.33 -11.92 -50.64
C THR A 785 35.58 -12.78 -51.88
N GLY A 786 35.40 -12.22 -53.07
CA GLY A 786 35.67 -12.91 -54.34
C GLY A 786 34.55 -13.85 -54.83
N GLU A 787 33.39 -13.85 -54.18
CA GLU A 787 32.23 -14.65 -54.56
C GLU A 787 31.50 -14.05 -55.77
N THR A 788 31.31 -14.85 -56.81
CA THR A 788 30.73 -14.39 -58.09
C THR A 788 29.22 -14.64 -58.21
N SER A 789 28.66 -15.51 -57.37
CA SER A 789 27.24 -15.88 -57.37
C SER A 789 26.59 -15.68 -56.00
N ILE A 790 25.29 -15.34 -56.00
CA ILE A 790 24.48 -15.27 -54.79
C ILE A 790 24.07 -16.69 -54.39
N GLY A 791 24.32 -17.07 -53.15
CA GLY A 791 23.96 -18.35 -52.53
C GLY A 791 24.70 -18.53 -51.21
N VAL A 792 24.21 -19.37 -50.30
CA VAL A 792 24.82 -19.55 -48.97
C VAL A 792 26.32 -19.89 -49.06
N LYS A 793 27.18 -19.01 -48.55
CA LYS A 793 28.66 -19.15 -48.56
C LYS A 793 29.24 -19.62 -47.25
N ALA A 794 28.58 -19.29 -46.15
CA ALA A 794 28.85 -19.83 -44.83
C ALA A 794 27.57 -19.79 -44.01
N SER A 795 27.41 -20.77 -43.11
CA SER A 795 26.28 -20.86 -42.20
C SER A 795 26.73 -21.29 -40.81
N LEU A 796 26.11 -20.69 -39.79
CA LEU A 796 26.23 -21.11 -38.41
C LEU A 796 24.84 -21.51 -37.88
N TYR A 797 24.71 -22.77 -37.50
CA TYR A 797 23.44 -23.42 -37.14
C TYR A 797 23.24 -23.40 -35.65
N ASN A 798 22.11 -22.89 -35.17
CA ASN A 798 21.72 -23.05 -33.76
C ASN A 798 21.08 -24.43 -33.56
N ASN A 799 21.40 -25.10 -32.46
CA ASN A 799 20.79 -26.38 -32.11
C ASN A 799 19.43 -26.22 -31.43
N GLY A 800 19.16 -25.04 -30.87
CA GLY A 800 17.87 -24.66 -30.32
C GLY A 800 16.82 -24.49 -31.41
N LYS A 801 15.65 -25.07 -31.16
CA LYS A 801 14.47 -24.99 -32.00
C LYS A 801 13.25 -24.74 -31.15
N MET A 802 12.32 -23.97 -31.68
CA MET A 802 11.04 -23.70 -31.03
C MET A 802 9.98 -24.66 -31.54
N PRO A 803 9.30 -25.43 -30.67
CA PRO A 803 8.12 -26.20 -31.04
C PRO A 803 7.00 -25.27 -31.53
N CYS A 804 6.39 -25.62 -32.67
CA CYS A 804 5.31 -24.84 -33.27
C CYS A 804 4.48 -25.68 -34.25
N GLU A 805 3.30 -25.19 -34.60
CA GLU A 805 2.44 -25.76 -35.64
C GLU A 805 2.07 -24.73 -36.71
N LYS A 806 1.47 -25.19 -37.82
CA LYS A 806 1.00 -24.29 -38.88
C LYS A 806 0.04 -23.24 -38.31
N GLY A 807 0.30 -21.98 -38.60
CA GLY A 807 -0.50 -20.84 -38.13
C GLY A 807 0.08 -20.15 -36.90
N ASP A 808 1.03 -20.78 -36.19
CA ASP A 808 1.74 -20.12 -35.11
C ASP A 808 2.50 -18.89 -35.63
N LYS A 809 2.42 -17.79 -34.88
CA LYS A 809 3.23 -16.60 -35.10
C LYS A 809 4.55 -16.75 -34.36
N ILE A 810 5.64 -16.31 -34.99
CA ILE A 810 7.00 -16.39 -34.45
C ILE A 810 7.70 -15.04 -34.62
N VAL A 811 8.60 -14.75 -33.68
CA VAL A 811 9.50 -13.59 -33.73
C VAL A 811 10.95 -14.03 -33.59
N ILE A 812 11.82 -13.46 -34.41
CA ILE A 812 13.26 -13.52 -34.26
C ILE A 812 13.77 -12.09 -34.09
N SER A 813 14.46 -11.79 -33.00
CA SER A 813 15.04 -10.47 -32.74
C SER A 813 16.51 -10.58 -32.37
N GLY A 814 17.27 -9.51 -32.47
CA GLY A 814 18.67 -9.50 -32.03
C GLY A 814 19.45 -8.31 -32.57
N LEU A 815 20.76 -8.31 -32.33
CA LEU A 815 21.68 -7.29 -32.83
C LEU A 815 22.47 -7.82 -34.03
N VAL A 816 22.58 -6.96 -35.05
CA VAL A 816 23.39 -7.19 -36.25
C VAL A 816 24.32 -6.01 -36.47
N LYS A 817 25.50 -6.27 -37.00
CA LYS A 817 26.43 -5.21 -37.42
C LYS A 817 27.01 -5.57 -38.76
N VAL A 818 26.91 -4.66 -39.72
CA VAL A 818 27.50 -4.78 -41.05
C VAL A 818 28.71 -3.86 -41.11
N THR A 819 29.87 -4.39 -41.49
CA THR A 819 31.12 -3.60 -41.48
C THR A 819 31.08 -2.47 -42.51
N SER A 820 30.54 -2.76 -43.70
CA SER A 820 30.25 -1.77 -44.75
C SER A 820 28.99 -2.20 -45.51
N TRP A 821 27.97 -1.35 -45.52
CA TRP A 821 26.71 -1.60 -46.24
C TRP A 821 26.90 -1.59 -47.75
N ASP A 822 27.82 -0.77 -48.26
CA ASP A 822 28.15 -0.68 -49.68
C ASP A 822 28.89 -1.93 -50.19
N GLU A 823 29.63 -2.62 -49.32
CA GLU A 823 30.34 -3.86 -49.65
C GLU A 823 29.50 -5.13 -49.43
N LEU A 824 28.29 -5.00 -48.87
CA LEU A 824 27.38 -6.13 -48.64
C LEU A 824 26.52 -6.42 -49.88
N ASP A 825 27.07 -7.26 -50.76
CA ASP A 825 26.54 -7.53 -52.11
C ASP A 825 25.08 -8.00 -52.20
N SER A 826 24.59 -8.78 -51.23
CA SER A 826 23.31 -9.52 -51.37
C SER A 826 22.24 -9.14 -50.36
N GLN A 827 22.59 -8.39 -49.30
CA GLN A 827 21.75 -8.02 -48.15
C GLN A 827 21.04 -9.17 -47.41
N TYR A 828 21.26 -10.43 -47.80
CA TYR A 828 20.80 -11.59 -47.04
C TYR A 828 21.72 -11.83 -45.85
N PHE A 829 21.13 -12.04 -44.66
CA PHE A 829 21.90 -12.12 -43.42
C PHE A 829 21.55 -13.32 -42.54
N PHE A 830 20.42 -13.99 -42.74
CA PHE A 830 20.15 -15.27 -42.08
C PHE A 830 19.13 -16.11 -42.85
N MET A 831 18.93 -17.33 -42.38
CA MET A 831 17.90 -18.22 -42.90
C MET A 831 16.98 -18.68 -41.78
N TYR A 832 15.68 -18.55 -42.02
CA TYR A 832 14.62 -19.14 -41.22
C TYR A 832 14.30 -20.54 -41.76
N GLU A 833 14.17 -21.53 -40.88
CA GLU A 833 13.99 -22.94 -41.26
C GLU A 833 12.84 -23.59 -40.47
N GLU A 834 11.98 -24.33 -41.18
CA GLU A 834 10.88 -25.12 -40.59
C GLU A 834 11.20 -26.62 -40.70
N TYR A 835 10.92 -27.37 -39.63
CA TYR A 835 11.26 -28.80 -39.52
C TYR A 835 10.05 -29.67 -39.18
N ASN A 836 10.05 -30.89 -39.72
CA ASN A 836 9.30 -32.03 -39.19
C ASN A 836 10.31 -33.04 -38.63
N THR A 837 10.36 -33.21 -37.31
CA THR A 837 11.13 -34.26 -36.64
C THR A 837 12.56 -34.37 -37.21
N SER A 838 13.31 -33.26 -37.18
CA SER A 838 14.67 -33.09 -37.74
C SER A 838 14.81 -32.98 -39.27
N ILE A 839 13.79 -33.25 -40.08
CA ILE A 839 13.82 -33.03 -41.53
C ILE A 839 13.36 -31.61 -41.83
N ARG A 840 14.16 -30.82 -42.56
CA ARG A 840 13.76 -29.48 -42.99
C ARG A 840 12.69 -29.57 -44.06
N VAL A 841 11.50 -29.04 -43.78
CA VAL A 841 10.35 -29.06 -44.68
C VAL A 841 10.16 -27.75 -45.43
N SER A 842 10.62 -26.63 -44.87
CA SER A 842 10.57 -25.32 -45.50
C SER A 842 11.73 -24.43 -45.04
N HIS A 843 12.05 -23.40 -45.83
CA HIS A 843 13.01 -22.38 -45.44
C HIS A 843 12.72 -21.04 -46.13
N GLN A 844 13.27 -19.97 -45.58
CA GLN A 844 13.30 -18.66 -46.19
C GLN A 844 14.68 -18.02 -45.97
N ASP A 845 15.30 -17.59 -47.07
CA ASP A 845 16.48 -16.74 -47.04
C ASP A 845 16.02 -15.30 -46.78
N VAL A 846 16.55 -14.66 -45.73
CA VAL A 846 16.01 -13.38 -45.24
C VAL A 846 16.97 -12.24 -45.57
N GLN A 847 16.47 -11.24 -46.30
CA GLN A 847 17.14 -9.97 -46.58
C GLN A 847 16.81 -8.91 -45.53
N PHE A 848 17.72 -7.96 -45.32
CA PHE A 848 17.47 -6.74 -44.52
C PHE A 848 16.29 -5.89 -45.03
N THR A 849 15.85 -6.11 -46.28
CA THR A 849 14.72 -5.43 -46.93
C THR A 849 13.46 -6.29 -47.03
N SER A 850 13.45 -7.47 -46.43
CA SER A 850 12.24 -8.33 -46.44
C SER A 850 11.10 -7.60 -45.72
N GLN A 851 9.87 -7.71 -46.25
CA GLN A 851 8.70 -7.04 -45.64
C GLN A 851 8.46 -7.41 -44.17
N ASN A 852 8.93 -8.58 -43.79
CA ASN A 852 8.79 -9.11 -42.46
C ASN A 852 10.05 -8.93 -41.60
N VAL A 853 10.92 -8.00 -41.97
CA VAL A 853 12.06 -7.52 -41.19
C VAL A 853 11.89 -6.03 -40.90
N GLU A 854 12.06 -5.66 -39.65
CA GLU A 854 12.12 -4.29 -39.16
C GLU A 854 13.52 -4.03 -38.59
N LEU A 855 14.16 -2.93 -38.99
CA LEU A 855 15.41 -2.46 -38.40
C LEU A 855 15.11 -1.30 -37.45
N LEU A 856 15.52 -1.43 -36.20
CA LEU A 856 15.29 -0.44 -35.14
C LEU A 856 16.49 0.52 -35.02
N GLY A 857 16.92 1.08 -36.16
CA GLY A 857 18.06 1.98 -36.24
C GLY A 857 18.43 2.33 -37.68
N THR A 858 19.32 3.31 -37.84
CA THR A 858 19.84 3.75 -39.14
C THR A 858 20.87 2.75 -39.66
N ARG A 859 20.89 2.48 -40.97
CA ARG A 859 21.91 1.64 -41.64
C ARG A 859 23.25 2.35 -41.69
N GLU A 860 23.93 2.39 -40.56
CA GLU A 860 25.28 2.95 -40.43
C GLU A 860 26.32 1.83 -40.46
N ASP A 861 27.46 2.11 -41.08
CA ASP A 861 28.58 1.18 -41.17
C ASP A 861 29.17 0.92 -39.78
N ASN A 862 29.46 -0.34 -39.48
CA ASN A 862 30.09 -0.79 -38.24
C ASN A 862 29.34 -0.38 -36.95
N VAL A 863 28.01 -0.21 -37.03
CA VAL A 863 27.13 0.03 -35.87
C VAL A 863 26.26 -1.20 -35.60
N TRP A 864 26.08 -1.54 -34.32
CA TRP A 864 25.10 -2.56 -33.91
C TRP A 864 23.68 -2.02 -34.05
N ILE A 865 22.88 -2.67 -34.89
CA ILE A 865 21.50 -2.30 -35.17
C ILE A 865 20.60 -3.44 -34.67
N PRO A 866 19.60 -3.14 -33.82
CA PRO A 866 18.59 -4.12 -33.47
C PRO A 866 17.66 -4.39 -34.65
N PHE A 867 17.25 -5.63 -34.83
CA PHE A 867 16.24 -6.00 -35.83
C PHE A 867 15.17 -6.89 -35.23
N ILE A 868 14.01 -6.90 -35.87
CA ILE A 868 12.89 -7.80 -35.61
C ILE A 868 12.51 -8.48 -36.92
N PHE A 869 12.31 -9.79 -36.88
CA PHE A 869 11.73 -10.58 -37.95
C PHE A 869 10.47 -11.27 -37.43
N THR A 870 9.35 -11.10 -38.13
CA THR A 870 8.08 -11.74 -37.77
C THR A 870 7.66 -12.73 -38.85
N LYS A 871 7.09 -13.88 -38.48
CA LYS A 871 6.56 -14.82 -39.48
C LYS A 871 5.42 -15.65 -38.92
N THR A 872 4.50 -16.06 -39.79
CA THR A 872 3.52 -17.10 -39.48
C THR A 872 3.96 -18.40 -40.14
N VAL A 873 4.02 -19.49 -39.38
CA VAL A 873 4.39 -20.83 -39.86
C VAL A 873 3.40 -21.26 -40.94
N GLN A 874 3.90 -21.61 -42.14
CA GLN A 874 3.03 -21.87 -43.30
C GLN A 874 2.92 -23.36 -43.66
N HIS A 875 3.98 -24.15 -43.44
CA HIS A 875 4.00 -25.53 -43.89
C HIS A 875 3.20 -26.42 -42.93
N SER A 876 2.33 -27.29 -43.46
CA SER A 876 1.38 -28.09 -42.65
C SER A 876 2.05 -29.08 -41.71
N ASP A 877 3.22 -29.57 -42.10
CA ASP A 877 3.91 -30.64 -41.39
C ASP A 877 4.97 -30.12 -40.42
N THR A 878 5.03 -28.79 -40.20
CA THR A 878 6.01 -28.18 -39.31
C THR A 878 5.66 -28.50 -37.86
N VAL A 879 6.65 -28.99 -37.12
CA VAL A 879 6.58 -29.23 -35.67
C VAL A 879 7.57 -28.36 -34.89
N GLU A 880 8.58 -27.81 -35.56
CA GLU A 880 9.62 -26.97 -34.97
C GLU A 880 10.12 -25.92 -35.98
N VAL A 881 10.54 -24.76 -35.48
CA VAL A 881 11.29 -23.74 -36.25
C VAL A 881 12.65 -23.47 -35.65
N GLY A 882 13.60 -23.10 -36.51
CA GLY A 882 14.93 -22.68 -36.10
C GLY A 882 15.50 -21.66 -37.09
N LEU A 883 16.76 -21.32 -36.87
CA LEU A 883 17.48 -20.42 -37.76
C LEU A 883 18.96 -20.79 -37.88
N ARG A 884 19.58 -20.21 -38.90
CA ARG A 884 21.03 -20.15 -39.02
C ARG A 884 21.48 -18.76 -39.45
N TYR A 885 22.59 -18.32 -38.89
CA TYR A 885 23.28 -17.14 -39.41
C TYR A 885 23.92 -17.50 -40.74
N SER A 886 23.81 -16.64 -41.73
CA SER A 886 24.29 -16.95 -43.08
C SER A 886 24.74 -15.71 -43.81
N ILE A 887 25.81 -15.86 -44.59
CA ILE A 887 26.23 -14.89 -45.61
C ILE A 887 26.11 -15.50 -46.99
N PHE A 888 25.61 -14.74 -47.96
CA PHE A 888 25.17 -15.27 -49.26
C PHE A 888 25.99 -14.76 -50.46
N LYS A 889 26.90 -13.80 -50.25
CA LYS A 889 27.88 -13.36 -51.27
C LYS A 889 29.05 -12.69 -50.55
N ASN A 890 29.54 -11.55 -51.04
CA ASN A 890 30.61 -10.78 -50.42
C ASN A 890 30.06 -9.83 -49.34
N GLY A 891 30.93 -9.49 -48.38
CA GLY A 891 30.65 -8.59 -47.27
C GLY A 891 31.04 -9.20 -45.93
N GLU A 892 30.80 -8.44 -44.87
CA GLU A 892 31.10 -8.85 -43.49
C GLU A 892 29.94 -8.51 -42.56
N ILE A 893 29.45 -9.51 -41.81
CA ILE A 893 28.31 -9.39 -40.90
C ILE A 893 28.68 -9.99 -39.54
N SER A 894 28.30 -9.28 -38.47
CA SER A 894 28.42 -9.73 -37.08
C SER A 894 27.04 -9.89 -36.44
N TYR A 895 26.91 -10.86 -35.53
CA TYR A 895 25.66 -11.29 -34.92
C TYR A 895 25.81 -11.41 -33.39
N LYS A 896 24.88 -10.81 -32.63
CA LYS A 896 24.96 -10.76 -31.17
C LYS A 896 23.57 -10.82 -30.54
N LYS A 897 23.38 -11.65 -29.51
CA LYS A 897 22.16 -11.70 -28.67
C LYS A 897 20.88 -11.86 -29.47
N TRP A 898 20.79 -12.90 -30.30
CA TRP A 898 19.55 -13.20 -31.00
C TRP A 898 18.59 -14.00 -30.12
N LYS A 899 17.29 -13.81 -30.34
CA LYS A 899 16.21 -14.50 -29.65
C LYS A 899 15.22 -15.06 -30.67
N LEU A 900 14.78 -16.28 -30.47
CA LEU A 900 13.64 -16.89 -31.18
C LEU A 900 12.54 -17.12 -30.15
N GLU A 901 11.34 -16.59 -30.41
CA GLU A 901 10.21 -16.68 -29.49
C GLU A 901 8.88 -16.83 -30.23
N LYS A 902 7.87 -17.38 -29.54
CA LYS A 902 6.50 -17.52 -30.05
C LYS A 902 5.78 -16.17 -29.93
N GLY A 903 4.88 -15.88 -30.86
CA GLY A 903 4.08 -14.66 -30.89
C GLY A 903 4.42 -13.73 -32.05
N ASN A 904 3.93 -12.50 -31.97
CA ASN A 904 4.11 -11.47 -33.02
C ASN A 904 4.74 -10.16 -32.52
N LYS A 905 5.20 -10.13 -31.26
CA LYS A 905 5.93 -9.00 -30.69
C LYS A 905 7.24 -9.46 -30.07
N ALA A 906 8.34 -8.78 -30.43
CA ALA A 906 9.64 -9.04 -29.83
C ALA A 906 9.67 -8.58 -28.37
N THR A 907 10.29 -9.38 -27.51
CA THR A 907 10.64 -9.01 -26.14
C THR A 907 12.15 -8.82 -26.00
N ASP A 908 12.59 -8.19 -24.91
CA ASP A 908 14.02 -8.01 -24.64
C ASP A 908 14.77 -9.35 -24.62
N TRP A 909 16.04 -9.31 -25.04
CA TRP A 909 16.84 -10.52 -25.09
C TRP A 909 17.03 -11.12 -23.69
N SER A 910 16.83 -12.44 -23.60
CA SER A 910 17.16 -13.26 -22.44
C SER A 910 17.93 -14.51 -22.94
N PRO A 911 18.80 -15.14 -22.14
CA PRO A 911 19.37 -16.43 -22.50
C PRO A 911 18.26 -17.49 -22.64
N ALA A 912 18.53 -18.57 -23.37
CA ALA A 912 17.62 -19.71 -23.36
C ALA A 912 17.67 -20.38 -21.98
N PRO A 913 16.54 -20.85 -21.41
CA PRO A 913 16.53 -21.54 -20.11
C PRO A 913 17.53 -22.71 -20.03
N GLU A 914 17.74 -23.40 -21.16
CA GLU A 914 18.70 -24.50 -21.27
C GLU A 914 20.16 -24.05 -21.06
N ASP A 915 20.50 -22.79 -21.39
CA ASP A 915 21.84 -22.24 -21.16
C ASP A 915 22.08 -21.90 -19.69
N THR A 916 21.03 -21.57 -18.94
CA THR A 916 21.10 -21.31 -17.50
C THR A 916 21.13 -22.61 -16.70
N ASP A 917 20.36 -23.63 -17.12
CA ASP A 917 20.33 -24.94 -16.47
C ASP A 917 21.63 -25.72 -16.68
N ALA A 918 22.26 -25.62 -17.85
CA ALA A 918 23.57 -26.23 -18.12
C ALA A 918 24.69 -25.65 -17.25
N LYS A 919 24.67 -24.34 -16.97
CA LYS A 919 25.61 -23.70 -16.02
C LYS A 919 25.44 -24.26 -14.61
N ILE A 920 24.21 -24.59 -14.19
CA ILE A 920 23.92 -25.18 -12.88
C ILE A 920 24.42 -26.64 -12.82
N ALA A 921 24.29 -27.41 -13.91
CA ALA A 921 24.75 -28.81 -13.96
C ALA A 921 26.29 -28.95 -13.98
N ASP A 922 27.01 -28.11 -14.75
CA ASP A 922 28.48 -28.12 -14.78
C ASP A 922 29.10 -27.67 -13.44
N THR A 923 28.43 -26.74 -12.73
CA THR A 923 28.87 -26.29 -11.40
C THR A 923 28.75 -27.41 -10.36
N LYS A 924 27.74 -28.30 -10.46
CA LYS A 924 27.60 -29.46 -9.56
C LYS A 924 28.70 -30.53 -9.75
N LEU A 925 29.21 -30.71 -10.96
CA LEU A 925 30.28 -31.68 -11.26
C LEU A 925 31.66 -31.24 -10.75
N TYR A 926 31.92 -29.93 -10.65
CA TYR A 926 33.17 -29.43 -10.07
C TYR A 926 33.22 -29.57 -8.54
N VAL A 927 32.07 -29.50 -7.86
CA VAL A 927 32.00 -29.64 -6.38
C VAL A 927 32.20 -31.09 -5.93
N GLU A 928 32.00 -32.09 -6.80
CA GLU A 928 32.27 -33.50 -6.47
C GLU A 928 33.74 -33.95 -6.70
N TYR A 929 34.61 -33.09 -7.24
CA TYR A 929 36.03 -33.42 -7.52
C TYR A 929 37.06 -32.42 -6.94
N SER A 930 36.65 -31.55 -6.02
CA SER A 930 37.51 -30.72 -5.15
C SER A 930 37.25 -31.06 -3.70
#